data_AF-A0A9P8GC65-F1
#
_entry.id   AF-A0A9P8GC65-F1
#
_cell.length_a   1.000
_cell.length_b   1.000
_cell.length_c   1.000
_cell.angle_alpha   90.00
_cell.angle_beta   90.00
_cell.angle_gamma   90.00
#
_symmetry.space_group_name_H-M   'P 1'
#
loop_
_entity.id
_entity.type
_entity.pdbx_description
1 polymer ?
#
loop_
_entity_poly.entity_id
_entity_poly.type
_entity_poly.pdbx_seq_one_letter_code
_entity_poly.pdbx_strand_id
1 'polypeptide(L)'
;MPAAEVDALLPTHSTRLPNGYGVDYWFKGFHLALPKTKSASRAMLCCCLLEVLQGCCGLIESYLVQYLIARNKANLIVVSSLVFAAVDPIISESKTVLQAITNKETHWNIKSTLETKIKDSTDSDLKRGPSINKIGAIDTYYQEIRSFVLNLVTLFLSLGYLVADCWSRRNFLVIICLVYSVWDNTLVAMDILQCHATTQDLLAAKSQLSGRPLNGAQFEESFATYHKLNLSYQTARLRRTWKRAALLMVALSAFLCVGMIRADGGQWEATYGRNYQPYDLPVEKLTHVFYAFANISSEDGKVSLSDPQADTDKHFASDPWTDPNTDLNGCLKQLFLLKKKNQKLKTLLSIGGSTYSNNIGSVLSTENGRQNFAQTAVALLADLGFDGLDIDWEYPENDVDAQSYVSLLCTVRAELDNLASKLPQRSRFLLTVASSCGPLHYKQMRLNEMDRYVDFWNLMAYDFTGSWTTVAGHQTNIFPSKNNTASTPFDAEAAVDYYTGSAGIPSQKIVLGMPLYGRIFAQTAGPGFPFVGVGDAYDWEAGVWDYKSLPRPGAVEYCDQEAVACWSYDSVNRLMVTYDTPYSVSAKVDYIKQRNLGGAMWWESSGDRTDEKSIINSVVDKFKLAGDDQMDSLDNVLQYPTSRYENLRNGFPNE
;
A
#
# COMPACT_ATOMS: atom_id res chain seq x y z
N MET A 1 9.05 8.41 65.16
CA MET A 1 7.92 8.26 66.11
C MET A 1 7.73 9.59 66.82
N PRO A 2 6.51 10.05 67.15
CA PRO A 2 5.17 9.78 66.58
C PRO A 2 4.52 11.11 66.08
N ALA A 3 3.51 11.21 65.20
CA ALA A 3 2.16 10.62 65.12
C ALA A 3 1.17 11.08 66.22
N ALA A 4 0.27 12.01 65.87
CA ALA A 4 -1.06 12.30 66.44
C ALA A 4 -1.61 13.52 65.64
N GLU A 5 -2.87 13.72 65.24
CA GLU A 5 -4.21 13.09 65.32
C GLU A 5 -5.02 13.83 64.22
N VAL A 6 -5.72 13.16 63.30
CA VAL A 6 -7.11 12.69 63.37
C VAL A 6 -8.17 13.81 63.42
N ASP A 7 -8.99 13.81 62.36
CA ASP A 7 -10.38 14.28 62.20
C ASP A 7 -10.73 15.79 62.19
N ALA A 8 -11.27 16.26 61.05
CA ALA A 8 -12.73 16.30 60.83
C ALA A 8 -13.16 17.24 59.66
N LEU A 9 -14.11 16.75 58.84
CA LEU A 9 -15.16 17.49 58.09
C LEU A 9 -14.82 18.28 56.80
N LEU A 10 -15.03 17.62 55.65
CA LEU A 10 -15.75 18.07 54.42
C LEU A 10 -15.29 19.36 53.64
N PRO A 11 -15.61 19.50 52.33
CA PRO A 11 -14.61 19.65 51.27
C PRO A 11 -14.41 21.07 50.76
N THR A 12 -13.19 21.40 50.30
CA THR A 12 -12.96 22.44 49.28
C THR A 12 -11.74 22.11 48.38
N HIS A 13 -12.04 22.01 47.08
CA HIS A 13 -11.20 22.09 45.88
C HIS A 13 -9.65 22.01 45.90
N SER A 14 -9.16 20.95 45.23
CA SER A 14 -8.22 20.95 44.09
C SER A 14 -6.71 20.66 44.28
N THR A 15 -6.27 19.63 43.53
CA THR A 15 -4.99 19.41 42.81
C THR A 15 -3.79 18.64 43.42
N ARG A 16 -3.54 17.49 42.74
CA ARG A 16 -2.29 16.77 42.36
C ARG A 16 -1.52 15.92 43.38
N LEU A 17 -1.29 14.65 43.00
CA LEU A 17 -0.27 13.73 43.52
C LEU A 17 0.66 13.26 42.39
N PRO A 18 1.96 12.99 42.64
CA PRO A 18 2.87 12.34 41.70
C PRO A 18 3.39 10.94 42.13
N ASN A 19 3.95 10.30 41.10
CA ASN A 19 4.57 8.98 40.83
C ASN A 19 5.31 8.21 41.96
N GLY A 20 5.17 6.87 41.96
CA GLY A 20 6.35 5.98 41.94
C GLY A 20 6.29 4.62 42.69
N TYR A 21 6.61 3.54 41.94
CA TYR A 21 7.11 2.20 42.35
C TYR A 21 6.10 1.23 42.99
N GLY A 22 6.07 -0.08 42.71
CA GLY A 22 6.97 -1.01 42.01
C GLY A 22 6.48 -2.45 42.27
N VAL A 23 6.91 -3.38 41.42
CA VAL A 23 6.30 -4.70 41.12
C VAL A 23 6.68 -5.82 42.11
N ASP A 24 7.39 -5.53 43.21
CA ASP A 24 8.03 -6.55 44.06
C ASP A 24 7.16 -7.17 45.18
N TYR A 25 5.92 -6.71 45.40
CA TYR A 25 5.01 -7.32 46.39
C TYR A 25 4.15 -8.48 45.84
N TRP A 26 4.38 -8.90 44.60
CA TRP A 26 3.45 -9.74 43.84
C TRP A 26 3.46 -11.25 44.13
N PHE A 27 4.40 -11.82 44.91
CA PHE A 27 4.58 -13.29 44.91
C PHE A 27 4.54 -14.05 46.25
N LYS A 28 4.45 -13.42 47.43
CA LYS A 28 4.56 -14.15 48.72
C LYS A 28 3.25 -14.70 49.34
N GLY A 29 2.07 -14.43 48.78
CA GLY A 29 0.79 -14.94 49.31
C GLY A 29 0.25 -16.22 48.66
N PHE A 30 0.82 -16.66 47.53
CA PHE A 30 0.21 -17.68 46.66
C PHE A 30 0.55 -19.15 47.01
N HIS A 31 1.01 -19.39 48.24
CA HIS A 31 1.08 -20.72 48.83
C HIS A 31 0.09 -20.81 50.00
N LEU A 32 -1.20 -20.95 49.69
CA LEU A 32 -2.14 -21.69 50.55
C LEU A 32 -3.39 -22.09 49.75
N ALA A 33 -3.56 -23.42 49.66
CA ALA A 33 -4.76 -24.19 49.30
C ALA A 33 -5.38 -23.99 47.90
N LEU A 34 -4.90 -24.75 46.91
CA LEU A 34 -5.73 -25.13 45.74
C LEU A 34 -5.89 -26.66 45.63
N PRO A 35 -7.13 -27.18 45.51
CA PRO A 35 -7.42 -28.60 45.37
C PRO A 35 -7.02 -29.17 44.01
N LYS A 36 -6.75 -30.47 43.98
CA LYS A 36 -6.31 -31.25 42.80
C LYS A 36 -7.43 -31.44 41.74
N THR A 37 -7.86 -30.41 41.01
CA THR A 37 -8.52 -30.59 39.69
C THR A 37 -8.10 -29.49 38.71
N LYS A 38 -7.22 -29.84 37.76
CA LYS A 38 -6.38 -28.92 36.95
C LYS A 38 -7.09 -27.95 35.99
N SER A 39 -8.42 -28.00 35.78
CA SER A 39 -9.11 -27.18 34.77
C SER A 39 -9.93 -26.02 35.32
N ALA A 40 -10.66 -26.19 36.43
CA ALA A 40 -11.46 -25.13 37.04
C ALA A 40 -10.57 -24.06 37.72
N SER A 41 -9.47 -24.50 38.33
CA SER A 41 -8.51 -23.62 39.02
C SER A 41 -7.80 -22.63 38.08
N ARG A 42 -7.72 -22.92 36.78
CA ARG A 42 -7.06 -22.04 35.79
C ARG A 42 -7.98 -20.96 35.22
N ALA A 43 -9.27 -21.24 35.03
CA ALA A 43 -10.23 -20.24 34.57
C ALA A 43 -10.54 -19.20 35.67
N MET A 44 -10.63 -19.65 36.92
CA MET A 44 -10.78 -18.77 38.08
C MET A 44 -9.55 -17.86 38.27
N LEU A 45 -8.35 -18.39 37.99
CA LEU A 45 -7.11 -17.61 37.93
C LEU A 45 -7.15 -16.54 36.82
N CYS A 46 -7.70 -16.86 35.64
CA CYS A 46 -7.89 -15.88 34.57
C CYS A 46 -8.88 -14.77 34.95
N CYS A 47 -9.99 -15.08 35.64
CA CYS A 47 -10.92 -14.06 36.11
C CYS A 47 -10.26 -13.10 37.13
N CYS A 48 -9.45 -13.63 38.06
CA CYS A 48 -8.67 -12.82 38.98
C CYS A 48 -7.59 -11.98 38.28
N LEU A 49 -6.92 -12.52 37.24
CA LEU A 49 -5.96 -11.77 36.43
C LEU A 49 -6.61 -10.62 35.65
N LEU A 50 -7.85 -10.80 35.16
CA LEU A 50 -8.62 -9.74 34.50
C LEU A 50 -9.03 -8.63 35.48
N GLU A 51 -9.31 -8.94 36.74
CA GLU A 51 -9.54 -7.92 37.79
C GLU A 51 -8.29 -7.08 38.06
N VAL A 52 -7.12 -7.73 38.12
CA VAL A 52 -5.86 -7.02 38.36
C VAL A 52 -5.46 -6.16 37.16
N LEU A 53 -5.66 -6.65 35.93
CA LEU A 53 -5.44 -5.88 34.70
C LEU A 53 -6.35 -4.65 34.63
N GLN A 54 -7.63 -4.78 35.02
CA GLN A 54 -8.55 -3.65 35.08
C GLN A 54 -8.06 -2.56 36.05
N GLY A 55 -7.57 -2.96 37.23
CA GLY A 55 -6.97 -2.05 38.20
C GLY A 55 -5.68 -1.38 37.67
N CYS A 56 -4.83 -2.12 36.95
CA CYS A 56 -3.61 -1.57 36.35
C CYS A 56 -3.90 -0.57 35.23
N CYS A 57 -4.90 -0.82 34.37
CA CYS A 57 -5.30 0.10 33.30
C CYS A 57 -5.77 1.45 33.85
N GLY A 58 -6.61 1.46 34.90
CA GLY A 58 -7.08 2.72 35.52
C GLY A 58 -5.96 3.53 36.18
N LEU A 59 -4.95 2.86 36.75
CA LEU A 59 -3.76 3.52 37.32
C LEU A 59 -2.88 4.16 36.25
N ILE A 60 -2.70 3.48 35.11
CA ILE A 60 -1.92 3.98 33.96
C ILE A 60 -2.62 5.19 33.32
N GLU A 61 -3.94 5.14 33.16
CA GLU A 61 -4.73 6.27 32.66
C GLU A 61 -4.55 7.51 33.55
N SER A 62 -4.70 7.35 34.87
CA SER A 62 -4.58 8.46 35.83
C SER A 62 -3.21 9.14 35.75
N TYR A 63 -2.13 8.36 35.62
CA TYR A 63 -0.77 8.88 35.48
C TYR A 63 -0.52 9.56 34.13
N LEU A 64 -1.03 8.99 33.04
CA LEU A 64 -0.85 9.53 31.70
C LEU A 64 -1.58 10.88 31.56
N VAL A 65 -2.81 10.97 32.08
CA VAL A 65 -3.56 12.23 32.12
C VAL A 65 -2.80 13.29 32.91
N GLN A 66 -2.27 12.96 34.10
CA GLN A 66 -1.50 13.92 34.90
C GLN A 66 -0.19 14.36 34.22
N TYR A 67 0.51 13.44 33.55
CA TYR A 67 1.73 13.73 32.80
C TYR A 67 1.45 14.66 31.59
N LEU A 68 0.35 14.42 30.86
CA LEU A 68 -0.05 15.23 29.72
C LEU A 68 -0.56 16.62 30.14
N ILE A 69 -1.21 16.71 31.31
CA ILE A 69 -1.58 18.00 31.92
C ILE A 69 -0.32 18.80 32.26
N ALA A 70 0.72 18.17 32.81
CA ALA A 70 1.97 18.85 33.16
C ALA A 70 2.75 19.38 31.94
N ARG A 71 2.49 18.83 30.74
CA ARG A 71 3.09 19.26 29.46
C ARG A 71 2.14 20.12 28.61
N ASN A 72 1.00 20.52 29.16
CA ASN A 72 -0.01 21.40 28.55
C ASN A 72 -0.59 20.90 27.21
N LYS A 73 -0.85 19.58 27.11
CA LYS A 73 -1.37 18.91 25.90
C LYS A 73 -2.86 18.54 26.05
N ALA A 74 -3.73 19.55 26.11
CA ALA A 74 -5.16 19.43 26.44
C ALA A 74 -5.95 18.42 25.56
N ASN A 75 -5.73 18.43 24.25
CA ASN A 75 -6.50 17.59 23.31
C ASN A 75 -6.19 16.09 23.45
N LEU A 76 -4.96 15.74 23.85
CA LEU A 76 -4.52 14.35 24.02
C LEU A 76 -5.05 13.73 25.32
N ILE A 77 -5.35 14.56 26.33
CA ILE A 77 -5.96 14.11 27.59
C ILE A 77 -7.38 13.59 27.32
N VAL A 78 -8.18 14.36 26.56
CA VAL A 78 -9.57 14.01 26.22
C VAL A 78 -9.63 12.70 25.43
N VAL A 79 -8.73 12.52 24.46
CA VAL A 79 -8.64 11.28 23.68
C VAL A 79 -8.24 10.10 24.57
N SER A 80 -7.25 10.26 25.46
CA SER A 80 -6.84 9.18 26.36
C SER A 80 -7.99 8.75 27.28
N SER A 81 -8.71 9.68 27.89
CA SER A 81 -9.81 9.35 28.80
C SER A 81 -11.02 8.73 28.11
N LEU A 82 -11.32 9.11 26.87
CA LEU A 82 -12.38 8.47 26.08
C LEU A 82 -12.03 7.03 25.69
N VAL A 83 -10.75 6.76 25.36
CA VAL A 83 -10.28 5.41 25.03
C VAL A 83 -10.35 4.49 26.25
N PHE A 84 -9.92 4.95 27.44
CA PHE A 84 -9.97 4.12 28.65
C PHE A 84 -11.40 3.93 29.17
N ALA A 85 -12.26 4.95 29.10
CA ALA A 85 -13.70 4.82 29.43
C ALA A 85 -14.43 3.81 28.54
N ALA A 86 -13.97 3.59 27.31
CA ALA A 86 -14.51 2.58 26.40
C ALA A 86 -14.05 1.15 26.74
N VAL A 87 -12.92 0.96 27.45
CA VAL A 87 -12.35 -0.38 27.71
C VAL A 87 -13.01 -1.07 28.92
N ASP A 88 -13.45 -0.30 29.91
CA ASP A 88 -14.04 -0.84 31.15
C ASP A 88 -15.32 -1.68 30.95
N PRO A 89 -16.30 -1.26 30.12
CA PRO A 89 -17.49 -2.07 29.84
C PRO A 89 -17.15 -3.44 29.21
N ILE A 90 -16.15 -3.48 28.33
CA ILE A 90 -15.73 -4.70 27.61
C ILE A 90 -15.05 -5.70 28.55
N ILE A 91 -14.25 -5.25 29.50
CA ILE A 91 -13.64 -6.14 30.50
C ILE A 91 -14.74 -6.72 31.42
N SER A 92 -15.75 -5.92 31.78
CA SER A 92 -16.90 -6.35 32.58
C SER A 92 -17.77 -7.40 31.86
N GLU A 93 -18.08 -7.18 30.57
CA GLU A 93 -18.82 -8.16 29.75
C GLU A 93 -18.01 -9.44 29.51
N SER A 94 -16.70 -9.33 29.28
CA SER A 94 -15.81 -10.48 29.11
C SER A 94 -15.78 -11.38 30.36
N LYS A 95 -15.81 -10.79 31.56
CA LYS A 95 -15.96 -11.53 32.83
C LYS A 95 -17.29 -12.30 32.90
N THR A 96 -18.37 -11.66 32.47
CA THR A 96 -19.72 -12.26 32.45
C THR A 96 -19.79 -13.46 31.49
N VAL A 97 -19.17 -13.33 30.30
CA VAL A 97 -19.07 -14.42 29.31
C VAL A 97 -18.19 -15.57 29.81
N LEU A 98 -17.03 -15.27 30.42
CA LEU A 98 -16.17 -16.28 31.02
C LEU A 98 -16.88 -17.03 32.17
N GLN A 99 -17.62 -16.31 33.01
CA GLN A 99 -18.46 -16.89 34.07
C GLN A 99 -19.55 -17.82 33.49
N ALA A 100 -20.20 -17.42 32.39
CA ALA A 100 -21.19 -18.22 31.69
C ALA A 100 -20.59 -19.49 31.04
N ILE A 101 -19.38 -19.41 30.48
CA ILE A 101 -18.64 -20.57 29.93
C ILE A 101 -18.17 -21.51 31.04
N THR A 102 -17.78 -20.98 32.21
CA THR A 102 -17.43 -21.80 33.39
C THR A 102 -18.64 -22.44 34.06
N ASN A 103 -19.85 -21.93 33.86
CA ASN A 103 -21.10 -22.64 34.19
C ASN A 103 -21.27 -23.81 33.21
N LYS A 104 -20.55 -24.90 33.49
CA LYS A 104 -20.48 -26.18 32.78
C LYS A 104 -21.83 -26.81 32.40
N GLU A 105 -22.96 -26.34 32.94
CA GLU A 105 -24.19 -27.10 33.00
C GLU A 105 -24.91 -27.25 31.65
N THR A 106 -24.98 -26.24 30.78
CA THR A 106 -25.91 -26.31 29.64
C THR A 106 -25.46 -27.28 28.54
N HIS A 107 -24.16 -27.30 28.22
CA HIS A 107 -23.60 -28.10 27.12
C HIS A 107 -23.37 -29.57 27.52
N TRP A 108 -22.85 -29.81 28.72
CA TRP A 108 -22.73 -31.17 29.28
C TRP A 108 -24.10 -31.82 29.49
N ASN A 109 -25.14 -31.04 29.81
CA ASN A 109 -26.48 -31.57 29.91
C ASN A 109 -27.05 -31.99 28.54
N ILE A 110 -26.78 -31.29 27.43
CA ILE A 110 -27.25 -31.72 26.10
C ILE A 110 -26.51 -32.99 25.64
N LYS A 111 -25.18 -33.03 25.78
CA LYS A 111 -24.37 -34.21 25.43
C LYS A 111 -24.77 -35.42 26.28
N SER A 112 -24.82 -35.28 27.61
CA SER A 112 -25.21 -36.39 28.49
C SER A 112 -26.67 -36.82 28.27
N THR A 113 -27.58 -35.90 27.95
CA THR A 113 -28.98 -36.24 27.59
C THR A 113 -29.02 -37.06 26.30
N LEU A 114 -28.22 -36.70 25.28
CA LEU A 114 -28.13 -37.45 24.03
C LEU A 114 -27.48 -38.82 24.22
N GLU A 115 -26.38 -38.91 24.99
CA GLU A 115 -25.70 -40.16 25.33
C GLU A 115 -26.62 -41.11 26.12
N THR A 116 -27.35 -40.57 27.11
CA THR A 116 -28.32 -41.34 27.91
C THR A 116 -29.46 -41.85 27.03
N LYS A 117 -30.05 -41.00 26.18
CA LYS A 117 -31.13 -41.40 25.27
C LYS A 117 -30.69 -42.45 24.23
N ILE A 118 -29.45 -42.39 23.73
CA ILE A 118 -28.90 -43.41 22.82
C ILE A 118 -28.67 -44.73 23.57
N LYS A 119 -28.15 -44.67 24.80
CA LYS A 119 -27.92 -45.83 25.64
C LYS A 119 -29.22 -46.57 25.99
N ASP A 120 -30.27 -45.81 26.28
CA ASP A 120 -31.58 -46.35 26.69
C ASP A 120 -32.50 -46.71 25.51
N SER A 121 -32.14 -46.35 24.27
CA SER A 121 -32.93 -46.67 23.07
C SER A 121 -32.93 -48.18 22.76
N THR A 122 -34.06 -48.76 22.36
CA THR A 122 -34.15 -50.13 21.84
C THR A 122 -33.88 -50.22 20.33
N ASP A 123 -33.71 -49.07 19.68
CA ASP A 123 -33.44 -48.95 18.25
C ASP A 123 -31.98 -49.30 17.93
N SER A 124 -31.79 -50.38 17.17
CA SER A 124 -30.47 -50.90 16.82
C SER A 124 -29.67 -49.99 15.89
N ASP A 125 -30.33 -49.14 15.11
CA ASP A 125 -29.67 -48.26 14.14
C ASP A 125 -29.04 -47.04 14.83
N LEU A 126 -29.67 -46.52 15.89
CA LEU A 126 -29.09 -45.50 16.78
C LEU A 126 -27.87 -46.01 17.55
N LYS A 127 -27.81 -47.32 17.84
CA LYS A 127 -26.75 -47.95 18.64
C LYS A 127 -25.54 -48.46 17.83
N ARG A 128 -25.69 -48.75 16.53
CA ARG A 128 -24.61 -49.33 15.69
C ARG A 128 -24.13 -48.47 14.52
N GLY A 129 -24.57 -47.22 14.40
CA GLY A 129 -24.33 -46.39 13.22
C GLY A 129 -23.39 -45.18 13.38
N PRO A 130 -23.28 -44.34 12.30
CA PRO A 130 -22.52 -43.07 12.23
C PRO A 130 -22.88 -42.01 13.29
N SER A 131 -23.93 -42.25 14.08
CA SER A 131 -24.42 -41.40 15.18
C SER A 131 -23.45 -41.30 16.37
N ILE A 132 -22.70 -42.34 16.71
CA ILE A 132 -21.68 -42.32 17.78
C ILE A 132 -20.43 -41.54 17.35
N ASN A 133 -20.00 -41.70 16.09
CA ASN A 133 -18.87 -40.92 15.53
C ASN A 133 -19.19 -39.42 15.43
N LYS A 134 -20.46 -39.04 15.18
CA LYS A 134 -20.93 -37.65 15.20
C LYS A 134 -20.87 -37.01 16.61
N ILE A 135 -20.95 -37.78 17.69
CA ILE A 135 -20.77 -37.29 19.08
C ILE A 135 -19.29 -37.04 19.40
N GLY A 136 -18.39 -37.89 18.91
CA GLY A 136 -16.94 -37.70 19.08
C GLY A 136 -16.43 -36.39 18.45
N ALA A 137 -17.03 -35.93 17.35
CA ALA A 137 -16.71 -34.65 16.72
C ALA A 137 -17.02 -33.43 17.60
N ILE A 138 -17.97 -33.55 18.54
CA ILE A 138 -18.34 -32.48 19.48
C ILE A 138 -17.24 -32.27 20.55
N ASP A 139 -16.58 -33.35 20.99
CA ASP A 139 -15.47 -33.25 21.96
C ASP A 139 -14.22 -32.62 21.34
N THR A 140 -13.89 -32.98 20.10
CA THR A 140 -12.78 -32.37 19.34
C THR A 140 -12.99 -30.86 19.18
N TYR A 141 -14.22 -30.45 18.83
CA TYR A 141 -14.61 -29.04 18.69
C TYR A 141 -14.50 -28.24 20.01
N TYR A 142 -14.86 -28.84 21.16
CA TYR A 142 -14.73 -28.17 22.46
C TYR A 142 -13.25 -27.98 22.86
N GLN A 143 -12.37 -28.93 22.53
CA GLN A 143 -10.93 -28.76 22.76
C GLN A 143 -10.32 -27.67 21.87
N GLU A 144 -10.79 -27.53 20.63
CA GLU A 144 -10.35 -26.47 19.72
C GLU A 144 -10.75 -25.07 20.19
N ILE A 145 -12.01 -24.89 20.64
CA ILE A 145 -12.48 -23.61 21.22
C ILE A 145 -11.69 -23.28 22.50
N ARG A 146 -11.45 -24.28 23.36
CA ARG A 146 -10.69 -24.11 24.58
C ARG A 146 -9.24 -23.70 24.32
N SER A 147 -8.58 -24.34 23.33
CA SER A 147 -7.23 -23.94 22.89
C SER A 147 -7.20 -22.54 22.31
N PHE A 148 -8.21 -22.17 21.52
CA PHE A 148 -8.32 -20.83 20.94
C PHE A 148 -8.43 -19.74 22.02
N VAL A 149 -9.29 -19.94 23.03
CA VAL A 149 -9.45 -18.98 24.14
C VAL A 149 -8.19 -18.88 25.00
N LEU A 150 -7.49 -20.00 25.26
CA LEU A 150 -6.21 -20.00 25.98
C LEU A 150 -5.11 -19.27 25.20
N ASN A 151 -5.06 -19.43 23.88
CA ASN A 151 -4.11 -18.73 23.02
C ASN A 151 -4.41 -17.22 22.98
N LEU A 152 -5.68 -16.83 22.98
CA LEU A 152 -6.09 -15.43 23.03
C LEU A 152 -5.65 -14.76 24.34
N VAL A 153 -5.87 -15.42 25.49
CA VAL A 153 -5.41 -14.92 26.80
C VAL A 153 -3.88 -14.82 26.86
N THR A 154 -3.17 -15.78 26.27
CA THR A 154 -1.70 -15.77 26.19
C THR A 154 -1.19 -14.62 25.32
N LEU A 155 -1.89 -14.32 24.22
CA LEU A 155 -1.60 -13.18 23.34
C LEU A 155 -1.76 -11.85 24.09
N PHE A 156 -2.87 -11.67 24.83
CA PHE A 156 -3.09 -10.46 25.63
C PHE A 156 -2.07 -10.27 26.75
N LEU A 157 -1.66 -11.34 27.43
CA LEU A 157 -0.60 -11.27 28.46
C LEU A 157 0.77 -10.93 27.83
N SER A 158 1.06 -11.46 26.64
CA SER A 158 2.30 -11.16 25.91
C SER A 158 2.33 -9.73 25.39
N LEU A 159 1.19 -9.20 24.92
CA LEU A 159 1.05 -7.78 24.55
C LEU A 159 1.20 -6.86 25.76
N GLY A 160 0.62 -7.22 26.92
CA GLY A 160 0.79 -6.43 28.16
C GLY A 160 2.25 -6.33 28.58
N TYR A 161 3.03 -7.42 28.42
CA TYR A 161 4.47 -7.43 28.67
C TYR A 161 5.26 -6.58 27.67
N LEU A 162 4.87 -6.63 26.38
CA LEU A 162 5.50 -5.87 25.31
C LEU A 162 5.23 -4.36 25.42
N VAL A 163 4.02 -3.96 25.80
CA VAL A 163 3.67 -2.55 26.06
C VAL A 163 4.46 -2.01 27.25
N ALA A 164 4.64 -2.81 28.31
CA ALA A 164 5.46 -2.44 29.46
C ALA A 164 6.97 -2.30 29.10
N ASP A 165 7.51 -3.18 28.25
CA ASP A 165 8.90 -3.09 27.77
C ASP A 165 9.11 -1.88 26.83
N CYS A 166 8.18 -1.65 25.89
CA CYS A 166 8.20 -0.51 24.98
C CYS A 166 8.02 0.85 25.70
N TRP A 167 7.23 0.88 26.79
CA TRP A 167 7.10 2.06 27.66
C TRP A 167 8.44 2.40 28.33
N SER A 168 9.21 1.40 28.78
CA SER A 168 10.52 1.65 29.39
C SER A 168 11.52 2.28 28.40
N ARG A 169 11.33 2.03 27.10
CA ARG A 169 12.20 2.51 26.00
C ARG A 169 11.68 3.77 25.28
N ARG A 170 10.58 4.38 25.74
CA ARG A 170 9.99 5.64 25.22
C ARG A 170 9.64 5.65 23.71
N ASN A 171 9.20 4.52 23.15
CA ASN A 171 8.74 4.43 21.76
C ASN A 171 7.20 4.54 21.65
N PHE A 172 6.69 5.76 21.48
CA PHE A 172 5.25 6.05 21.57
C PHE A 172 4.42 5.66 20.32
N LEU A 173 5.02 5.51 19.14
CA LEU A 173 4.28 5.07 17.93
C LEU A 173 3.80 3.61 18.03
N VAL A 174 4.62 2.74 18.63
CA VAL A 174 4.31 1.32 18.83
C VAL A 174 3.13 1.13 19.79
N ILE A 175 3.03 2.02 20.78
CA ILE A 175 1.93 2.03 21.76
C ILE A 175 0.59 2.38 21.07
N ILE A 176 0.58 3.32 20.13
CA ILE A 176 -0.63 3.71 19.39
C ILE A 176 -1.12 2.56 18.48
N CYS A 177 -0.20 1.86 17.80
CA CYS A 177 -0.54 0.67 16.99
C CYS A 177 -1.10 -0.48 17.84
N LEU A 178 -0.56 -0.69 19.04
CA LEU A 178 -1.05 -1.72 19.98
C LEU A 178 -2.42 -1.35 20.58
N VAL A 179 -2.67 -0.07 20.85
CA VAL A 179 -3.98 0.42 21.31
C VAL A 179 -5.05 0.26 20.21
N TYR A 180 -4.70 0.48 18.95
CA TYR A 180 -5.61 0.21 17.81
C TYR A 180 -5.88 -1.29 17.63
N SER A 181 -4.89 -2.16 17.83
CA SER A 181 -5.12 -3.61 17.77
C SER A 181 -6.01 -4.11 18.91
N VAL A 182 -6.00 -3.43 20.07
CA VAL A 182 -6.91 -3.72 21.19
C VAL A 182 -8.33 -3.25 20.87
N TRP A 183 -8.50 -2.09 20.22
CA TRP A 183 -9.81 -1.61 19.75
C TRP A 183 -10.45 -2.56 18.73
N ASP A 184 -9.65 -3.12 17.82
CA ASP A 184 -10.14 -4.06 16.78
C ASP A 184 -10.56 -5.41 17.38
N ASN A 185 -9.81 -5.92 18.36
CA ASN A 185 -10.20 -7.14 19.11
C ASN A 185 -11.42 -6.92 20.02
N THR A 186 -11.67 -5.67 20.40
CA THR A 186 -12.83 -5.26 21.19
C THR A 186 -14.11 -5.26 20.36
N LEU A 187 -14.05 -4.87 19.08
CA LEU A 187 -15.16 -5.00 18.13
C LEU A 187 -15.46 -6.47 17.79
N VAL A 188 -14.42 -7.30 17.69
CA VAL A 188 -14.59 -8.76 17.58
C VAL A 188 -15.28 -9.34 18.83
N ALA A 189 -14.99 -8.82 20.03
CA ALA A 189 -15.68 -9.20 21.27
C ALA A 189 -17.15 -8.73 21.32
N MET A 190 -17.48 -7.56 20.77
CA MET A 190 -18.87 -7.10 20.63
C MET A 190 -19.69 -7.93 19.64
N ASP A 191 -19.09 -8.39 18.54
CA ASP A 191 -19.73 -9.35 17.61
C ASP A 191 -19.89 -10.75 18.25
N ILE A 192 -19.02 -11.12 19.20
CA ILE A 192 -19.17 -12.32 20.05
C ILE A 192 -20.31 -12.14 21.07
N LEU A 193 -20.63 -10.92 21.55
CA LEU A 193 -21.82 -10.66 22.37
C LEU A 193 -23.12 -10.83 21.57
N GLN A 194 -23.10 -10.62 20.26
CA GLN A 194 -24.18 -11.03 19.35
C GLN A 194 -24.41 -12.56 19.34
N CYS A 195 -23.46 -13.36 19.84
CA CYS A 195 -23.61 -14.79 20.09
C CYS A 195 -24.51 -15.12 21.30
N HIS A 196 -24.94 -14.12 22.10
CA HIS A 196 -25.98 -14.30 23.12
C HIS A 196 -27.32 -14.76 22.51
N ALA A 197 -27.61 -14.35 21.27
CA ALA A 197 -28.78 -14.83 20.51
C ALA A 197 -28.71 -16.34 20.23
N THR A 198 -27.52 -16.88 19.98
CA THR A 198 -27.32 -18.31 19.71
C THR A 198 -27.53 -19.18 20.95
N THR A 199 -27.35 -18.61 22.15
CA THR A 199 -27.65 -19.30 23.42
C THR A 199 -29.16 -19.49 23.59
N GLN A 200 -29.98 -18.53 23.16
CA GLN A 200 -31.44 -18.70 23.15
C GLN A 200 -31.90 -19.72 22.11
N ASP A 201 -31.28 -19.76 20.92
CA ASP A 201 -31.57 -20.77 19.89
C ASP A 201 -31.17 -22.19 20.33
N LEU A 202 -30.03 -22.32 21.03
CA LEU A 202 -29.61 -23.59 21.65
C LEU A 202 -30.51 -24.00 22.82
N LEU A 203 -31.03 -23.04 23.60
CA LEU A 203 -32.03 -23.30 24.64
C LEU A 203 -33.39 -23.70 24.04
N ALA A 204 -33.76 -23.15 22.88
CA ALA A 204 -34.95 -23.56 22.13
C ALA A 204 -34.80 -24.97 21.56
N ALA A 205 -33.62 -25.32 21.03
CA ALA A 205 -33.30 -26.70 20.63
C ALA A 205 -33.26 -27.67 21.83
N LYS A 206 -32.71 -27.25 22.98
CA LYS A 206 -32.76 -28.02 24.24
C LYS A 206 -34.21 -28.25 24.69
N SER A 207 -35.06 -27.23 24.61
CA SER A 207 -36.51 -27.29 24.88
C SER A 207 -37.22 -28.30 23.98
N GLN A 208 -36.93 -28.30 22.67
CA GLN A 208 -37.45 -29.30 21.72
C GLN A 208 -36.96 -30.72 22.03
N LEU A 209 -35.73 -30.87 22.52
CA LEU A 209 -35.12 -32.15 22.89
C LEU A 209 -35.56 -32.64 24.29
N SER A 210 -35.97 -31.75 25.19
CA SER A 210 -36.40 -32.07 26.55
C SER A 210 -37.91 -32.35 26.61
N GLY A 211 -38.32 -33.60 26.28
CA GLY A 211 -39.69 -34.04 26.58
C GLY A 211 -40.25 -35.24 25.83
N ARG A 212 -39.62 -35.75 24.76
CA ARG A 212 -40.12 -36.92 24.00
C ARG A 212 -39.01 -37.94 23.66
N PRO A 213 -39.32 -39.25 23.56
CA PRO A 213 -38.41 -40.24 22.97
C PRO A 213 -38.22 -39.93 21.49
N LEU A 214 -36.97 -39.98 20.99
CA LEU A 214 -36.63 -39.70 19.59
C LEU A 214 -36.53 -41.02 18.82
N ASN A 215 -37.14 -41.12 17.64
CA ASN A 215 -36.84 -42.18 16.68
C ASN A 215 -35.71 -41.74 15.72
N GLY A 216 -35.13 -42.68 14.95
CA GLY A 216 -34.01 -42.40 14.05
C GLY A 216 -34.24 -41.24 13.06
N ALA A 217 -35.47 -41.06 12.55
CA ALA A 217 -35.81 -39.98 11.61
C ALA A 217 -35.83 -38.60 12.30
N GLN A 218 -36.38 -38.50 13.51
CA GLN A 218 -36.43 -37.25 14.28
C GLN A 218 -35.04 -36.81 14.78
N PHE A 219 -34.13 -37.76 15.01
CA PHE A 219 -32.73 -37.47 15.34
C PHE A 219 -32.00 -36.85 14.14
N GLU A 220 -32.13 -37.43 12.94
CA GLU A 220 -31.48 -36.89 11.73
C GLU A 220 -32.04 -35.52 11.32
N GLU A 221 -33.33 -35.23 11.51
CA GLU A 221 -33.91 -33.91 11.22
C GLU A 221 -33.43 -32.82 12.20
N SER A 222 -33.38 -33.13 13.49
CA SER A 222 -32.86 -32.22 14.53
C SER A 222 -31.35 -31.98 14.35
N PHE A 223 -30.60 -33.04 14.02
CA PHE A 223 -29.17 -32.95 13.73
C PHE A 223 -28.92 -32.20 12.41
N ALA A 224 -29.72 -32.41 11.37
CA ALA A 224 -29.62 -31.69 10.10
C ALA A 224 -29.90 -30.19 10.27
N THR A 225 -30.87 -29.81 11.11
CA THR A 225 -31.17 -28.40 11.42
C THR A 225 -30.00 -27.74 12.16
N TYR A 226 -29.44 -28.42 13.17
CA TYR A 226 -28.21 -28.00 13.84
C TYR A 226 -27.03 -27.86 12.85
N HIS A 227 -26.87 -28.81 11.93
CA HIS A 227 -25.79 -28.82 10.95
C HIS A 227 -25.95 -27.77 9.84
N LYS A 228 -27.18 -27.44 9.42
CA LYS A 228 -27.49 -26.40 8.41
C LYS A 228 -27.22 -25.00 8.95
N LEU A 229 -27.62 -24.72 10.20
CA LEU A 229 -27.33 -23.48 10.90
C LEU A 229 -25.82 -23.31 11.10
N ASN A 230 -25.10 -24.42 11.37
CA ASN A 230 -23.64 -24.45 11.49
C ASN A 230 -22.91 -24.26 10.13
N LEU A 231 -23.36 -24.86 9.03
CA LEU A 231 -22.69 -24.77 7.72
C LEU A 231 -22.77 -23.36 7.09
N SER A 232 -23.91 -22.68 7.26
CA SER A 232 -24.12 -21.27 6.85
C SER A 232 -23.19 -20.31 7.61
N TYR A 233 -22.98 -20.59 8.90
CA TYR A 233 -22.06 -19.85 9.77
C TYR A 233 -20.57 -20.07 9.38
N GLN A 234 -20.16 -21.31 9.09
CA GLN A 234 -18.79 -21.65 8.67
C GLN A 234 -18.43 -21.03 7.30
N THR A 235 -19.35 -21.01 6.34
CA THR A 235 -19.11 -20.44 5.00
C THR A 235 -19.07 -18.91 5.00
N ALA A 236 -19.86 -18.24 5.85
CA ALA A 236 -19.80 -16.79 6.03
C ALA A 236 -18.53 -16.32 6.78
N ARG A 237 -18.07 -17.11 7.77
CA ARG A 237 -16.84 -16.87 8.53
C ARG A 237 -15.60 -17.06 7.66
N LEU A 238 -15.43 -18.22 7.00
CA LEU A 238 -14.28 -18.47 6.12
C LEU A 238 -14.17 -17.46 4.97
N ARG A 239 -15.27 -17.10 4.28
CA ARG A 239 -15.22 -16.10 3.19
C ARG A 239 -14.85 -14.69 3.66
N ARG A 240 -15.15 -14.30 4.90
CA ARG A 240 -14.88 -12.95 5.42
C ARG A 240 -13.52 -12.86 6.11
N THR A 241 -13.07 -13.91 6.78
CA THR A 241 -11.71 -13.99 7.35
C THR A 241 -10.66 -14.12 6.25
N TRP A 242 -10.92 -14.88 5.18
CA TRP A 242 -10.00 -14.93 4.02
C TRP A 242 -9.96 -13.63 3.22
N LYS A 243 -11.09 -12.93 3.02
CA LYS A 243 -11.09 -11.62 2.35
C LYS A 243 -10.39 -10.51 3.16
N ARG A 244 -10.33 -10.61 4.48
CA ARG A 244 -9.69 -9.60 5.35
C ARG A 244 -8.24 -9.95 5.72
N ALA A 245 -7.89 -11.23 5.83
CA ALA A 245 -6.49 -11.67 5.87
C ALA A 245 -5.77 -11.41 4.53
N ALA A 246 -6.48 -11.56 3.40
CA ALA A 246 -5.97 -11.12 2.09
C ALA A 246 -5.80 -9.60 2.02
N LEU A 247 -6.56 -8.80 2.78
CA LEU A 247 -6.41 -7.34 2.84
C LEU A 247 -5.24 -6.90 3.75
N LEU A 248 -4.90 -7.69 4.78
CA LEU A 248 -3.76 -7.41 5.67
C LEU A 248 -2.43 -7.94 5.12
N MET A 249 -2.45 -8.93 4.23
CA MET A 249 -1.28 -9.38 3.47
C MET A 249 -0.88 -8.42 2.34
N VAL A 250 -1.64 -7.34 2.09
CA VAL A 250 -1.23 -6.21 1.24
C VAL A 250 -0.44 -5.16 2.04
N ALA A 251 -0.05 -5.46 3.28
CA ALA A 251 1.04 -4.75 3.98
C ALA A 251 2.44 -5.18 3.50
N LEU A 252 2.55 -5.64 2.25
CA LEU A 252 3.77 -5.69 1.45
C LEU A 252 3.48 -4.87 0.19
N SER A 253 3.45 -3.54 0.35
CA SER A 253 3.46 -2.63 -0.80
C SER A 253 4.83 -2.78 -1.43
N ALA A 254 4.89 -3.59 -2.49
CA ALA A 254 6.11 -3.79 -3.20
C ALA A 254 6.46 -2.50 -3.96
N PHE A 255 7.64 -1.95 -3.71
CA PHE A 255 8.01 -0.63 -4.24
C PHE A 255 8.22 -0.71 -5.74
N LEU A 256 7.55 0.20 -6.45
CA LEU A 256 7.74 0.42 -7.86
C LEU A 256 8.97 1.32 -8.05
N CYS A 257 10.04 0.76 -8.62
CA CYS A 257 11.16 1.52 -9.18
C CYS A 257 10.96 1.56 -10.69
N VAL A 258 10.70 2.76 -11.22
CA VAL A 258 10.28 2.99 -12.60
C VAL A 258 11.34 3.78 -13.36
N GLY A 259 11.97 3.16 -14.36
CA GLY A 259 12.84 3.87 -15.30
C GLY A 259 12.09 4.15 -16.61
N MET A 260 12.30 5.32 -17.22
CA MET A 260 11.77 5.60 -18.57
C MET A 260 12.92 5.65 -19.59
N ILE A 261 12.73 5.04 -20.75
CA ILE A 261 13.57 5.23 -21.95
C ILE A 261 12.77 6.08 -22.92
N ARG A 262 13.40 7.13 -23.45
CA ARG A 262 12.84 8.02 -24.47
C ARG A 262 13.40 7.70 -25.88
N ALA A 263 12.50 7.53 -26.85
CA ALA A 263 12.71 7.08 -28.23
C ALA A 263 11.63 7.66 -29.18
N ASP A 264 11.49 8.99 -29.25
CA ASP A 264 10.55 9.76 -30.08
C ASP A 264 11.06 10.26 -31.47
N GLY A 265 12.10 9.66 -32.06
CA GLY A 265 12.67 9.93 -33.40
C GLY A 265 13.50 11.22 -33.62
N GLY A 266 13.75 12.03 -32.60
CA GLY A 266 14.65 13.19 -32.61
C GLY A 266 16.14 12.84 -32.50
N GLN A 267 17.01 13.63 -33.15
CA GLN A 267 18.48 13.49 -33.10
C GLN A 267 19.09 13.54 -31.67
N TRP A 268 18.29 13.96 -30.68
CA TRP A 268 18.69 14.20 -29.29
C TRP A 268 18.41 13.02 -28.36
N GLU A 269 17.85 11.91 -28.84
CA GLU A 269 17.34 10.84 -27.98
C GLU A 269 18.37 9.90 -27.39
N ALA A 270 17.89 9.10 -26.41
CA ALA A 270 18.66 8.08 -25.70
C ALA A 270 19.54 7.31 -26.67
N THR A 271 18.98 6.64 -27.68
CA THR A 271 19.77 5.73 -28.51
C THR A 271 20.58 6.39 -29.64
N TYR A 272 20.39 7.69 -29.87
CA TYR A 272 21.09 8.49 -30.89
C TYR A 272 22.15 9.39 -30.25
N GLY A 273 21.88 10.68 -30.07
CA GLY A 273 22.83 11.67 -29.57
C GLY A 273 23.32 11.35 -28.16
N ARG A 274 22.42 10.91 -27.26
CA ARG A 274 22.76 10.52 -25.88
C ARG A 274 23.54 9.21 -25.79
N ASN A 275 23.50 8.40 -26.85
CA ASN A 275 24.09 7.06 -26.95
C ASN A 275 23.87 6.17 -25.70
N TYR A 276 22.68 6.21 -25.15
CA TYR A 276 22.15 5.38 -24.08
C TYR A 276 21.21 4.33 -24.66
N GLN A 277 21.54 3.06 -24.49
CA GLN A 277 20.83 1.93 -25.09
C GLN A 277 20.10 1.12 -24.02
N PRO A 278 19.13 0.26 -24.37
CA PRO A 278 18.39 -0.52 -23.37
C PRO A 278 19.30 -1.36 -22.44
N TYR A 279 20.42 -1.87 -22.93
CA TYR A 279 21.37 -2.64 -22.12
C TYR A 279 22.15 -1.80 -21.09
N ASP A 280 22.09 -0.47 -21.17
CA ASP A 280 22.69 0.44 -20.18
C ASP A 280 21.77 0.65 -18.96
N LEU A 281 20.54 0.13 -19.00
CA LEU A 281 19.61 0.22 -17.88
C LEU A 281 20.11 -0.59 -16.67
N PRO A 282 20.01 -0.04 -15.44
CA PRO A 282 20.28 -0.77 -14.20
C PRO A 282 19.09 -1.68 -13.85
N VAL A 283 18.81 -2.69 -14.67
CA VAL A 283 17.59 -3.52 -14.61
C VAL A 283 17.37 -4.27 -13.30
N GLU A 284 18.44 -4.51 -12.53
CA GLU A 284 18.37 -5.10 -11.18
C GLU A 284 17.90 -4.11 -10.10
N LYS A 285 17.82 -2.83 -10.44
CA LYS A 285 17.34 -1.72 -9.60
C LYS A 285 15.96 -1.24 -10.05
N LEU A 286 15.39 -1.84 -11.10
CA LEU A 286 14.12 -1.44 -11.70
C LEU A 286 13.11 -2.58 -11.66
N THR A 287 11.84 -2.20 -11.55
CA THR A 287 10.69 -3.10 -11.63
C THR A 287 9.88 -2.87 -12.89
N HIS A 288 9.88 -1.64 -13.40
CA HIS A 288 9.15 -1.23 -14.59
C HIS A 288 10.02 -0.34 -15.45
N VAL A 289 9.95 -0.56 -16.76
CA VAL A 289 10.56 0.29 -17.78
C VAL A 289 9.46 0.81 -18.71
N PHE A 290 9.37 2.13 -18.86
CA PHE A 290 8.41 2.76 -19.76
C PHE A 290 9.15 3.13 -21.03
N TYR A 291 8.72 2.59 -22.15
CA TYR A 291 9.25 2.91 -23.46
C TYR A 291 8.42 4.03 -24.08
N ALA A 292 8.98 5.23 -24.03
CA ALA A 292 8.34 6.47 -24.42
C ALA A 292 8.90 6.94 -25.77
N PHE A 293 8.14 7.48 -26.71
CA PHE A 293 6.68 7.53 -26.75
C PHE A 293 6.14 6.97 -28.06
N ALA A 294 5.03 6.26 -27.99
CA ALA A 294 4.16 6.08 -29.14
C ALA A 294 3.34 7.36 -29.39
N ASN A 295 3.07 7.63 -30.66
CA ASN A 295 2.27 8.76 -31.10
C ASN A 295 0.79 8.39 -31.25
N ILE A 296 -0.08 9.40 -31.24
CA ILE A 296 -1.52 9.31 -31.40
C ILE A 296 -1.92 10.12 -32.64
N SER A 297 -2.59 9.48 -33.59
CA SER A 297 -3.19 10.16 -34.73
C SER A 297 -4.35 11.04 -34.30
N SER A 298 -4.25 12.35 -34.56
CA SER A 298 -5.34 13.31 -34.29
C SER A 298 -6.54 13.16 -35.23
N GLU A 299 -6.42 12.35 -36.29
CA GLU A 299 -7.49 12.13 -37.27
C GLU A 299 -8.47 11.04 -36.81
N ASP A 300 -7.95 9.94 -36.28
CA ASP A 300 -8.72 8.73 -36.01
C ASP A 300 -8.40 8.05 -34.67
N GLY A 301 -7.46 8.59 -33.89
CA GLY A 301 -7.08 8.05 -32.58
C GLY A 301 -6.11 6.86 -32.66
N LYS A 302 -5.63 6.48 -33.85
CA LYS A 302 -4.69 5.37 -34.01
C LYS A 302 -3.38 5.63 -33.26
N VAL A 303 -2.92 4.63 -32.50
CA VAL A 303 -1.61 4.63 -31.86
C VAL A 303 -0.57 4.00 -32.79
N SER A 304 0.60 4.64 -32.92
CA SER A 304 1.71 4.14 -33.74
C SER A 304 3.06 4.42 -33.08
N LEU A 305 4.03 3.56 -33.36
CA LEU A 305 5.44 3.82 -33.07
C LEU A 305 5.90 5.14 -33.71
N SER A 306 6.68 5.91 -32.97
CA SER A 306 7.18 7.22 -33.40
C SER A 306 8.47 7.08 -34.21
N ASP A 307 9.30 6.09 -33.90
CA ASP A 307 10.56 5.85 -34.60
C ASP A 307 10.86 4.36 -34.82
N PRO A 308 10.29 3.75 -35.88
CA PRO A 308 10.58 2.36 -36.25
C PRO A 308 12.07 2.04 -36.38
N GLN A 309 12.92 3.04 -36.73
CA GLN A 309 14.34 2.82 -36.86
C GLN A 309 14.99 2.46 -35.53
N ALA A 310 14.67 3.16 -34.44
CA ALA A 310 15.12 2.82 -33.10
C ALA A 310 14.32 1.66 -32.50
N ASP A 311 13.01 1.64 -32.72
CA ASP A 311 12.06 0.75 -32.06
C ASP A 311 12.24 -0.70 -32.52
N THR A 312 12.23 -0.93 -33.84
CA THR A 312 12.08 -2.26 -34.43
C THR A 312 13.18 -2.64 -35.41
N ASP A 313 13.87 -1.68 -36.04
CA ASP A 313 14.70 -1.98 -37.22
C ASP A 313 16.21 -1.98 -36.93
N LYS A 314 16.68 -1.22 -35.94
CA LYS A 314 18.11 -1.14 -35.57
C LYS A 314 18.63 -2.52 -35.19
N HIS A 315 19.70 -2.94 -35.84
CA HIS A 315 20.43 -4.16 -35.47
C HIS A 315 21.55 -3.80 -34.49
N PHE A 316 21.53 -4.42 -33.32
CA PHE A 316 22.63 -4.35 -32.35
C PHE A 316 23.75 -5.32 -32.73
N ALA A 317 24.94 -5.13 -32.17
CA ALA A 317 26.16 -5.83 -32.59
C ALA A 317 26.06 -7.37 -32.53
N SER A 318 25.22 -7.91 -31.65
CA SER A 318 24.98 -9.35 -31.50
C SER A 318 23.78 -9.87 -32.31
N ASP A 319 23.03 -9.00 -32.99
CA ASP A 319 21.82 -9.40 -33.69
C ASP A 319 22.17 -10.09 -35.01
N PRO A 320 21.60 -11.29 -35.27
CA PRO A 320 21.68 -11.87 -36.61
C PRO A 320 20.96 -10.96 -37.61
N TRP A 321 21.39 -10.99 -38.86
CA TRP A 321 20.66 -10.29 -39.92
C TRP A 321 19.37 -11.05 -40.20
N THR A 322 18.21 -10.42 -39.95
CA THR A 322 16.88 -11.02 -40.09
C THR A 322 15.97 -10.17 -41.00
N ASP A 323 14.85 -10.74 -41.44
CA ASP A 323 13.84 -9.96 -42.19
C ASP A 323 13.04 -9.09 -41.19
N PRO A 324 13.15 -7.75 -41.26
CA PRO A 324 12.49 -6.85 -40.33
C PRO A 324 10.95 -6.91 -40.42
N ASN A 325 10.38 -7.50 -41.48
CA ASN A 325 8.94 -7.70 -41.58
C ASN A 325 8.43 -8.87 -40.74
N THR A 326 9.30 -9.84 -40.44
CA THR A 326 8.96 -11.06 -39.71
C THR A 326 9.61 -11.14 -38.34
N ASP A 327 10.74 -10.45 -38.12
CA ASP A 327 11.51 -10.52 -36.88
C ASP A 327 11.67 -9.14 -36.24
N LEU A 328 11.41 -9.09 -34.93
CA LEU A 328 11.60 -7.89 -34.12
C LEU A 328 13.09 -7.68 -33.85
N ASN A 329 13.61 -6.49 -34.18
CA ASN A 329 14.93 -6.02 -33.75
C ASN A 329 14.77 -4.75 -32.90
N GLY A 330 15.74 -3.83 -32.97
CA GLY A 330 15.67 -2.53 -32.32
C GLY A 330 15.69 -2.61 -30.80
N CYS A 331 15.34 -1.49 -30.18
CA CYS A 331 15.31 -1.37 -28.73
C CYS A 331 14.28 -2.31 -28.11
N LEU A 332 13.19 -2.60 -28.83
CA LEU A 332 12.11 -3.45 -28.34
C LEU A 332 12.53 -4.92 -28.23
N LYS A 333 13.36 -5.41 -29.16
CA LYS A 333 14.04 -6.70 -28.97
C LYS A 333 14.89 -6.69 -27.70
N GLN A 334 15.75 -5.68 -27.53
CA GLN A 334 16.66 -5.62 -26.38
C GLN A 334 15.90 -5.56 -25.04
N LEU A 335 14.79 -4.81 -24.97
CA LEU A 335 13.91 -4.78 -23.80
C LEU A 335 13.28 -6.13 -23.50
N PHE A 336 12.84 -6.87 -24.53
CA PHE A 336 12.33 -8.23 -24.33
C PHE A 336 13.40 -9.17 -23.78
N LEU A 337 14.64 -9.08 -24.25
CA LEU A 337 15.75 -9.88 -23.71
C LEU A 337 16.04 -9.55 -22.25
N LEU A 338 15.96 -8.27 -21.86
CA LEU A 338 16.08 -7.86 -20.46
C LEU A 338 14.94 -8.42 -19.60
N LYS A 339 13.71 -8.45 -20.11
CA LYS A 339 12.58 -9.12 -19.46
C LYS A 339 12.82 -10.62 -19.27
N LYS A 340 13.37 -11.31 -20.27
CA LYS A 340 13.71 -12.75 -20.15
C LYS A 340 14.75 -12.97 -19.04
N LYS A 341 15.75 -12.09 -18.95
CA LYS A 341 16.82 -12.16 -17.95
C LYS A 341 16.32 -11.83 -16.54
N ASN A 342 15.43 -10.86 -16.40
CA ASN A 342 14.83 -10.47 -15.14
C ASN A 342 13.30 -10.59 -15.23
N GLN A 343 12.75 -11.73 -14.78
CA GLN A 343 11.31 -11.99 -14.80
C GLN A 343 10.49 -11.04 -13.92
N LYS A 344 11.13 -10.22 -13.06
CA LYS A 344 10.46 -9.19 -12.26
C LYS A 344 10.43 -7.81 -12.93
N LEU A 345 11.12 -7.65 -14.06
CA LEU A 345 11.13 -6.42 -14.85
C LEU A 345 9.95 -6.42 -15.81
N LYS A 346 9.06 -5.44 -15.71
CA LYS A 346 7.96 -5.21 -16.65
C LYS A 346 8.33 -4.10 -17.62
N THR A 347 7.87 -4.18 -18.85
CA THR A 347 7.98 -3.09 -19.84
C THR A 347 6.59 -2.58 -20.20
N LEU A 348 6.42 -1.26 -20.27
CA LEU A 348 5.17 -0.64 -20.69
C LEU A 348 5.44 0.24 -21.91
N LEU A 349 4.53 0.23 -22.88
CA LEU A 349 4.54 1.22 -23.96
C LEU A 349 3.89 2.50 -23.42
N SER A 350 4.64 3.60 -23.36
CA SER A 350 4.10 4.90 -22.98
C SER A 350 3.65 5.64 -24.23
N ILE A 351 2.41 6.15 -24.20
CA ILE A 351 1.71 6.72 -25.34
C ILE A 351 1.37 8.17 -25.01
N GLY A 352 1.79 9.11 -25.87
CA GLY A 352 1.58 10.54 -25.67
C GLY A 352 2.85 11.29 -25.28
N GLY A 353 2.85 11.89 -24.09
CA GLY A 353 3.85 12.86 -23.63
C GLY A 353 3.55 14.27 -24.13
N SER A 354 4.22 15.26 -23.55
CA SER A 354 4.03 16.69 -23.87
C SER A 354 3.98 17.01 -25.38
N THR A 355 4.78 16.32 -26.22
CA THR A 355 4.80 16.56 -27.68
C THR A 355 3.56 16.03 -28.40
N TYR A 356 3.15 14.79 -28.10
CA TYR A 356 2.06 14.10 -28.79
C TYR A 356 0.69 14.29 -28.12
N SER A 357 0.62 15.01 -27.01
CA SER A 357 -0.63 15.37 -26.32
C SER A 357 -1.41 16.50 -26.99
N ASN A 358 -0.80 17.20 -27.95
CA ASN A 358 -1.43 18.35 -28.61
C ASN A 358 -2.57 17.93 -29.55
N ASN A 359 -3.73 18.58 -29.44
CA ASN A 359 -4.88 18.43 -30.35
C ASN A 359 -5.49 17.01 -30.42
N ILE A 360 -5.29 16.17 -29.41
CA ILE A 360 -5.91 14.82 -29.37
C ILE A 360 -7.30 14.82 -28.71
N GLY A 361 -7.67 15.87 -27.97
CA GLY A 361 -8.95 15.96 -27.26
C GLY A 361 -10.17 15.79 -28.17
N SER A 362 -10.14 16.39 -29.36
CA SER A 362 -11.24 16.28 -30.34
C SER A 362 -11.48 14.85 -30.79
N VAL A 363 -10.43 14.09 -31.11
CA VAL A 363 -10.58 12.71 -31.59
C VAL A 363 -10.94 11.75 -30.45
N LEU A 364 -10.34 11.93 -29.27
CA LEU A 364 -10.60 11.11 -28.08
C LEU A 364 -11.96 11.42 -27.43
N SER A 365 -12.60 12.54 -27.78
CA SER A 365 -13.99 12.82 -27.40
C SER A 365 -14.99 11.88 -28.09
N THR A 366 -14.61 11.26 -29.20
CA THR A 366 -15.47 10.34 -29.96
C THR A 366 -15.27 8.88 -29.53
N GLU A 367 -16.34 8.09 -29.56
CA GLU A 367 -16.26 6.65 -29.27
C GLU A 367 -15.36 5.91 -30.25
N ASN A 368 -15.47 6.21 -31.55
CA ASN A 368 -14.65 5.60 -32.58
C ASN A 368 -13.16 5.90 -32.38
N GLY A 369 -12.81 7.15 -32.01
CA GLY A 369 -11.43 7.52 -31.74
C GLY A 369 -10.85 6.75 -30.54
N ARG A 370 -11.61 6.65 -29.44
CA ARG A 370 -11.19 5.86 -28.27
C ARG A 370 -11.05 4.37 -28.56
N GLN A 371 -11.98 3.81 -29.33
CA GLN A 371 -11.95 2.40 -29.70
C GLN A 371 -10.76 2.09 -30.61
N ASN A 372 -10.49 2.93 -31.61
CA ASN A 372 -9.33 2.78 -32.48
C ASN A 372 -8.02 2.94 -31.72
N PHE A 373 -7.95 3.91 -30.79
CA PHE A 373 -6.82 4.02 -29.85
C PHE A 373 -6.60 2.72 -29.09
N ALA A 374 -7.63 2.21 -28.41
CA ALA A 374 -7.50 1.04 -27.56
C ALA A 374 -7.07 -0.20 -28.35
N GLN A 375 -7.69 -0.44 -29.51
CA GLN A 375 -7.37 -1.60 -30.35
C GLN A 375 -5.94 -1.54 -30.89
N THR A 376 -5.50 -0.37 -31.36
CA THR A 376 -4.17 -0.22 -31.95
C THR A 376 -3.06 -0.23 -30.90
N ALA A 377 -3.31 0.37 -29.72
CA ALA A 377 -2.39 0.29 -28.59
C ALA A 377 -2.22 -1.14 -28.06
N VAL A 378 -3.32 -1.88 -27.90
CA VAL A 378 -3.26 -3.27 -27.42
C VAL A 378 -2.66 -4.21 -28.48
N ALA A 379 -2.87 -3.93 -29.76
CA ALA A 379 -2.18 -4.64 -30.84
C ALA A 379 -0.66 -4.44 -30.78
N LEU A 380 -0.19 -3.20 -30.61
CA LEU A 380 1.23 -2.90 -30.42
C LEU A 380 1.80 -3.60 -29.18
N LEU A 381 1.08 -3.58 -28.05
CA LEU A 381 1.49 -4.31 -26.85
C LEU A 381 1.68 -5.80 -27.12
N ALA A 382 0.73 -6.43 -27.81
CA ALA A 382 0.78 -7.85 -28.13
C ALA A 382 1.89 -8.20 -29.12
N ASP A 383 2.10 -7.36 -30.12
CA ASP A 383 3.14 -7.55 -31.14
C ASP A 383 4.55 -7.36 -30.58
N LEU A 384 4.74 -6.37 -29.71
CA LEU A 384 6.05 -5.91 -29.26
C LEU A 384 6.45 -6.45 -27.88
N GLY A 385 5.58 -7.25 -27.25
CA GLY A 385 5.92 -7.97 -26.02
C GLY A 385 5.92 -7.11 -24.76
N PHE A 386 5.01 -6.15 -24.65
CA PHE A 386 4.86 -5.29 -23.47
C PHE A 386 3.97 -5.91 -22.37
N ASP A 387 4.25 -5.59 -21.11
CA ASP A 387 3.47 -5.98 -19.92
C ASP A 387 2.31 -5.03 -19.61
N GLY A 388 2.25 -3.89 -20.29
CA GLY A 388 1.19 -2.92 -20.09
C GLY A 388 1.31 -1.69 -20.98
N LEU A 389 0.36 -0.80 -20.80
CA LEU A 389 0.29 0.50 -21.47
C LEU A 389 0.33 1.61 -20.43
N ASP A 390 1.00 2.69 -20.77
CA ASP A 390 1.01 3.93 -20.01
C ASP A 390 0.47 5.05 -20.89
N ILE A 391 -0.48 5.82 -20.37
CA ILE A 391 -1.06 6.96 -21.11
C ILE A 391 -0.60 8.25 -20.46
N ASP A 392 0.08 9.07 -21.26
CA ASP A 392 0.60 10.37 -20.84
C ASP A 392 -0.09 11.47 -21.67
N TRP A 393 -1.26 11.92 -21.22
CA TRP A 393 -1.97 13.04 -21.82
C TRP A 393 -1.73 14.31 -20.99
N GLU A 394 -0.92 15.21 -21.53
CA GLU A 394 -0.53 16.49 -20.91
C GLU A 394 -1.15 17.70 -21.64
N TYR A 395 -2.27 18.27 -21.21
CA TYR A 395 -3.20 17.79 -20.19
C TYR A 395 -4.65 17.94 -20.70
N PRO A 396 -5.62 17.16 -20.20
CA PRO A 396 -7.04 17.43 -20.44
C PRO A 396 -7.39 18.88 -20.07
N GLU A 397 -7.93 19.66 -21.01
CA GLU A 397 -8.05 21.11 -20.86
C GLU A 397 -9.41 21.53 -20.27
N ASN A 398 -10.41 20.67 -20.39
CA ASN A 398 -11.80 20.96 -20.02
C ASN A 398 -12.53 19.68 -19.56
N ASP A 399 -13.79 19.82 -19.11
CA ASP A 399 -14.55 18.68 -18.58
C ASP A 399 -14.87 17.61 -19.64
N VAL A 400 -14.98 18.01 -20.93
CA VAL A 400 -15.17 17.05 -22.03
C VAL A 400 -13.91 16.19 -22.17
N ASP A 401 -12.73 16.79 -22.16
CA ASP A 401 -11.47 16.04 -22.20
C ASP A 401 -11.31 15.15 -20.97
N ALA A 402 -11.63 15.67 -19.76
CA ALA A 402 -11.54 14.91 -18.52
C ALA A 402 -12.46 13.68 -18.52
N GLN A 403 -13.71 13.83 -18.97
CA GLN A 403 -14.65 12.71 -19.14
C GLN A 403 -14.20 11.75 -20.24
N SER A 404 -13.63 12.27 -21.33
CA SER A 404 -13.12 11.46 -22.44
C SER A 404 -11.93 10.62 -22.01
N TYR A 405 -11.08 11.13 -21.11
CA TYR A 405 -9.96 10.38 -20.56
C TYR A 405 -10.42 9.21 -19.68
N VAL A 406 -11.44 9.41 -18.84
CA VAL A 406 -12.08 8.31 -18.08
C VAL A 406 -12.61 7.23 -19.03
N SER A 407 -13.34 7.64 -20.07
CA SER A 407 -13.89 6.71 -21.07
C SER A 407 -12.78 5.98 -21.83
N LEU A 408 -11.70 6.67 -22.19
CA LEU A 408 -10.55 6.08 -22.86
C LEU A 408 -9.91 4.98 -22.01
N LEU A 409 -9.64 5.28 -20.74
CA LEU A 409 -9.06 4.31 -19.80
C LEU A 409 -9.97 3.08 -19.62
N CYS A 410 -11.28 3.28 -19.57
CA CYS A 410 -12.26 2.19 -19.55
C CYS A 410 -12.14 1.30 -20.80
N THR A 411 -12.13 1.89 -21.99
CA THR A 411 -12.01 1.16 -23.27
C THR A 411 -10.68 0.41 -23.37
N VAL A 412 -9.56 1.05 -23.01
CA VAL A 412 -8.22 0.42 -23.01
C VAL A 412 -8.17 -0.74 -22.02
N ARG A 413 -8.68 -0.57 -20.80
CA ARG A 413 -8.74 -1.64 -19.79
C ARG A 413 -9.52 -2.85 -20.28
N ALA A 414 -10.66 -2.61 -20.95
CA ALA A 414 -11.49 -3.68 -21.51
C ALA A 414 -10.75 -4.47 -22.62
N GLU A 415 -10.02 -3.79 -23.50
CA GLU A 415 -9.23 -4.46 -24.55
C GLU A 415 -8.03 -5.24 -23.99
N LEU A 416 -7.36 -4.69 -22.97
CA LEU A 416 -6.29 -5.40 -22.24
C LEU A 416 -6.82 -6.67 -21.56
N ASP A 417 -7.98 -6.59 -20.91
CA ASP A 417 -8.63 -7.74 -20.26
C ASP A 417 -9.09 -8.79 -21.28
N ASN A 418 -9.59 -8.35 -22.44
CA ASN A 418 -9.94 -9.21 -23.56
C ASN A 418 -8.70 -9.97 -24.09
N LEU A 419 -7.56 -9.29 -24.28
CA LEU A 419 -6.31 -9.93 -24.67
C LEU A 419 -5.84 -10.93 -23.61
N ALA A 420 -5.79 -10.51 -22.34
CA ALA A 420 -5.42 -11.36 -21.20
C ALA A 420 -6.23 -12.65 -21.11
N SER A 421 -7.53 -12.58 -21.38
CA SER A 421 -8.45 -13.74 -21.33
C SER A 421 -8.12 -14.83 -22.37
N LYS A 422 -7.41 -14.47 -23.44
CA LYS A 422 -6.99 -15.37 -24.52
C LYS A 422 -5.64 -16.03 -24.25
N LEU A 423 -4.91 -15.59 -23.22
CA LEU A 423 -3.58 -16.11 -22.89
C LEU A 423 -3.66 -17.29 -21.92
N PRO A 424 -2.78 -18.32 -22.06
CA PRO A 424 -2.84 -19.53 -21.25
C PRO A 424 -2.69 -19.29 -19.74
N GLN A 425 -1.88 -18.30 -19.35
CA GLN A 425 -1.56 -18.01 -17.95
C GLN A 425 -2.52 -17.00 -17.30
N ARG A 426 -3.56 -16.52 -18.01
CA ARG A 426 -4.43 -15.41 -17.57
C ARG A 426 -3.60 -14.22 -17.04
N SER A 427 -2.53 -13.90 -17.76
CA SER A 427 -1.64 -12.79 -17.42
C SER A 427 -2.41 -11.49 -17.29
N ARG A 428 -2.15 -10.69 -16.25
CA ARG A 428 -2.74 -9.36 -16.10
C ARG A 428 -1.81 -8.34 -16.73
N PHE A 429 -2.28 -7.66 -17.77
CA PHE A 429 -1.58 -6.50 -18.34
C PHE A 429 -1.86 -5.24 -17.52
N LEU A 430 -0.82 -4.41 -17.34
CA LEU A 430 -0.89 -3.16 -16.60
C LEU A 430 -1.47 -2.02 -17.45
N LEU A 431 -2.18 -1.11 -16.80
CA LEU A 431 -2.58 0.18 -17.35
C LEU A 431 -2.21 1.27 -16.37
N THR A 432 -1.37 2.22 -16.77
CA THR A 432 -0.91 3.31 -15.91
C THR A 432 -1.10 4.66 -16.59
N VAL A 433 -0.92 5.72 -15.82
CA VAL A 433 -0.92 7.09 -16.35
C VAL A 433 0.18 7.93 -15.72
N ALA A 434 0.78 8.80 -16.52
CA ALA A 434 1.49 9.96 -16.01
C ALA A 434 0.46 11.03 -15.58
N SER A 435 0.71 11.69 -14.45
CA SER A 435 -0.27 12.59 -13.86
C SER A 435 0.36 13.82 -13.20
N SER A 436 -0.34 14.94 -13.27
CA SER A 436 0.19 16.26 -12.93
C SER A 436 0.27 16.55 -11.43
N CYS A 437 1.32 17.27 -11.02
CA CYS A 437 1.40 17.96 -9.73
C CYS A 437 0.83 19.40 -9.77
N GLY A 438 0.40 19.90 -10.92
CA GLY A 438 -0.16 21.25 -11.04
C GLY A 438 -1.65 21.31 -10.66
N PRO A 439 -2.07 22.18 -9.72
CA PRO A 439 -3.46 22.24 -9.23
C PRO A 439 -4.50 22.56 -10.28
N LEU A 440 -4.12 23.28 -11.34
CA LEU A 440 -5.04 23.55 -12.45
C LEU A 440 -5.36 22.25 -13.21
N HIS A 441 -4.37 21.37 -13.39
CA HIS A 441 -4.53 20.13 -14.15
C HIS A 441 -5.17 19.03 -13.31
N TYR A 442 -4.66 18.76 -12.11
CA TYR A 442 -5.19 17.65 -11.31
C TYR A 442 -6.60 17.90 -10.77
N LYS A 443 -7.05 19.16 -10.65
CA LYS A 443 -8.44 19.50 -10.30
C LYS A 443 -9.39 19.41 -11.49
N GLN A 444 -8.88 19.50 -12.73
CA GLN A 444 -9.65 19.31 -13.95
C GLN A 444 -9.89 17.81 -14.24
N MET A 445 -8.95 16.94 -13.85
CA MET A 445 -9.04 15.50 -14.04
C MET A 445 -10.08 14.85 -13.11
N ARG A 446 -10.79 13.84 -13.62
CA ARG A 446 -11.74 13.01 -12.86
C ARG A 446 -11.03 11.84 -12.17
N LEU A 447 -10.06 12.17 -11.31
CA LEU A 447 -9.11 11.21 -10.71
C LEU A 447 -9.78 9.96 -10.11
N ASN A 448 -10.84 10.14 -9.31
CA ASN A 448 -11.56 9.02 -8.68
C ASN A 448 -12.18 8.05 -9.72
N GLU A 449 -12.69 8.58 -10.82
CA GLU A 449 -13.31 7.77 -11.87
C GLU A 449 -12.25 7.03 -12.69
N MET A 450 -11.11 7.68 -12.95
CA MET A 450 -9.94 7.09 -13.63
C MET A 450 -9.31 5.96 -12.81
N ASP A 451 -9.25 6.09 -11.48
CA ASP A 451 -8.57 5.13 -10.58
C ASP A 451 -9.08 3.69 -10.70
N ARG A 452 -10.33 3.52 -11.15
CA ARG A 452 -10.98 2.23 -11.34
C ARG A 452 -10.30 1.37 -12.42
N TYR A 453 -9.57 2.00 -13.33
CA TYR A 453 -9.02 1.36 -14.51
C TYR A 453 -7.50 1.24 -14.49
N VAL A 454 -6.81 2.13 -13.77
CA VAL A 454 -5.35 2.18 -13.71
C VAL A 454 -4.81 1.35 -12.54
N ASP A 455 -3.65 0.71 -12.74
CA ASP A 455 -2.95 -0.06 -11.72
C ASP A 455 -2.18 0.86 -10.76
N PHE A 456 -1.54 1.92 -11.26
CA PHE A 456 -0.90 2.97 -10.47
C PHE A 456 -0.72 4.26 -11.29
N TRP A 457 -0.37 5.34 -10.59
CA TRP A 457 -0.23 6.71 -11.07
C TRP A 457 1.23 7.14 -10.96
N ASN A 458 1.85 7.52 -12.07
CA ASN A 458 3.16 8.14 -12.09
C ASN A 458 2.99 9.65 -11.89
N LEU A 459 3.16 10.14 -10.65
CA LEU A 459 2.99 11.55 -10.32
C LEU A 459 4.23 12.35 -10.73
N MET A 460 4.08 13.24 -11.71
CA MET A 460 5.18 14.05 -12.24
C MET A 460 5.52 15.21 -11.29
N ALA A 461 6.18 14.87 -10.17
CA ALA A 461 6.57 15.82 -9.12
C ALA A 461 7.89 16.57 -9.46
N TYR A 462 7.92 17.11 -10.68
CA TYR A 462 8.98 17.92 -11.25
C TYR A 462 8.39 19.03 -12.11
N ASP A 463 9.26 19.87 -12.69
CA ASP A 463 8.86 20.99 -13.56
C ASP A 463 7.97 22.05 -12.88
N PHE A 464 8.11 22.23 -11.57
CA PHE A 464 7.38 23.29 -10.86
C PHE A 464 7.85 24.70 -11.26
N THR A 465 9.12 24.83 -11.62
CA THR A 465 9.72 26.08 -12.09
C THR A 465 10.60 25.85 -13.30
N GLY A 466 10.56 26.76 -14.27
CA GLY A 466 11.37 26.72 -15.49
C GLY A 466 11.35 28.04 -16.23
N SER A 467 11.67 28.03 -17.53
CA SER A 467 11.73 29.24 -18.38
C SER A 467 10.42 30.04 -18.43
N TRP A 468 9.28 29.39 -18.16
CA TRP A 468 7.94 29.97 -18.09
C TRP A 468 7.63 30.73 -16.79
N THR A 469 8.51 30.65 -15.78
CA THR A 469 8.34 31.36 -14.51
C THR A 469 9.01 32.72 -14.52
N THR A 470 8.65 33.59 -13.56
CA THR A 470 9.22 34.96 -13.44
C THR A 470 10.36 35.04 -12.43
N VAL A 471 10.50 34.05 -11.55
CA VAL A 471 11.56 33.94 -10.54
C VAL A 471 12.17 32.54 -10.60
N ALA A 472 13.46 32.44 -10.32
CA ALA A 472 14.14 31.16 -10.18
C ALA A 472 13.57 30.43 -8.96
N GLY A 473 13.28 29.15 -9.07
CA GLY A 473 12.67 28.38 -7.98
C GLY A 473 13.16 26.94 -7.93
N HIS A 474 12.57 26.19 -7.01
CA HIS A 474 12.79 24.75 -6.88
C HIS A 474 11.87 24.02 -7.85
N GLN A 475 12.44 23.14 -8.68
CA GLN A 475 11.62 22.42 -9.66
C GLN A 475 10.91 21.18 -9.09
N THR A 476 11.36 20.66 -7.92
CA THR A 476 10.98 19.33 -7.40
C THR A 476 10.81 19.27 -5.88
N ASN A 477 10.54 20.39 -5.22
CA ASN A 477 10.39 20.43 -3.76
C ASN A 477 9.20 19.59 -3.27
N ILE A 478 9.36 18.89 -2.16
CA ILE A 478 8.26 18.13 -1.54
C ILE A 478 7.32 19.05 -0.79
N PHE A 479 7.88 20.02 -0.05
CA PHE A 479 7.13 20.96 0.78
C PHE A 479 7.39 22.40 0.32
N PRO A 480 6.51 23.35 0.67
CA PRO A 480 6.81 24.77 0.47
C PRO A 480 7.92 25.26 1.42
N SER A 481 8.76 26.17 0.94
CA SER A 481 9.74 26.86 1.79
C SER A 481 9.03 27.95 2.60
N LYS A 482 9.12 27.92 3.94
CA LYS A 482 8.47 28.96 4.77
C LYS A 482 9.23 30.27 4.76
N ASN A 483 10.55 30.20 4.64
CA ASN A 483 11.42 31.37 4.66
C ASN A 483 11.66 31.98 3.27
N ASN A 484 11.35 31.24 2.20
CA ASN A 484 11.48 31.71 0.82
C ASN A 484 10.30 31.25 -0.04
N THR A 485 9.09 31.68 0.28
CA THR A 485 7.86 31.23 -0.39
C THR A 485 7.87 31.46 -1.91
N ALA A 486 8.56 32.51 -2.39
CA ALA A 486 8.70 32.81 -3.81
C ALA A 486 9.47 31.73 -4.58
N SER A 487 10.28 30.91 -3.90
CA SER A 487 11.05 29.82 -4.51
C SER A 487 10.26 28.52 -4.73
N THR A 488 9.09 28.38 -4.10
CA THR A 488 8.28 27.15 -4.16
C THR A 488 6.84 27.48 -4.57
N PRO A 489 6.58 27.79 -5.85
CA PRO A 489 5.23 28.09 -6.33
C PRO A 489 4.29 26.88 -6.33
N PHE A 490 4.87 25.67 -6.36
CA PHE A 490 4.18 24.39 -6.23
C PHE A 490 4.97 23.48 -5.28
N ASP A 491 4.35 22.40 -4.82
CA ASP A 491 4.97 21.39 -3.97
C ASP A 491 4.29 20.02 -4.16
N ALA A 492 5.05 18.94 -3.99
CA ALA A 492 4.53 17.58 -4.21
C ALA A 492 3.50 17.18 -3.14
N GLU A 493 3.65 17.65 -1.90
CA GLU A 493 2.75 17.38 -0.77
C GLU A 493 1.32 17.82 -1.08
N ALA A 494 1.11 19.03 -1.62
CA ALA A 494 -0.21 19.54 -1.98
C ALA A 494 -0.91 18.66 -3.04
N ALA A 495 -0.16 18.12 -4.00
CA ALA A 495 -0.69 17.19 -4.99
C ALA A 495 -1.05 15.85 -4.33
N VAL A 496 -0.17 15.26 -3.53
CA VAL A 496 -0.42 13.99 -2.84
C VAL A 496 -1.60 14.09 -1.86
N ASP A 497 -1.72 15.19 -1.13
CA ASP A 497 -2.88 15.51 -0.28
C ASP A 497 -4.18 15.57 -1.08
N TYR A 498 -4.15 16.21 -2.25
CA TYR A 498 -5.33 16.27 -3.10
C TYR A 498 -5.73 14.88 -3.62
N TYR A 499 -4.77 14.12 -4.15
CA TYR A 499 -5.01 12.78 -4.69
C TYR A 499 -5.57 11.84 -3.62
N THR A 500 -4.93 11.77 -2.45
CA THR A 500 -5.31 10.84 -1.38
C THR A 500 -6.53 11.30 -0.59
N GLY A 501 -6.64 12.59 -0.29
CA GLY A 501 -7.73 13.14 0.52
C GLY A 501 -8.96 13.48 -0.30
N SER A 502 -8.82 14.33 -1.32
CA SER A 502 -9.95 14.86 -2.08
C SER A 502 -10.44 13.91 -3.17
N ALA A 503 -9.52 13.28 -3.91
CA ALA A 503 -9.86 12.33 -4.97
C ALA A 503 -10.04 10.88 -4.47
N GLY A 504 -9.54 10.56 -3.27
CA GLY A 504 -9.67 9.23 -2.66
C GLY A 504 -8.79 8.15 -3.31
N ILE A 505 -7.69 8.54 -3.96
CA ILE A 505 -6.72 7.61 -4.55
C ILE A 505 -5.95 6.91 -3.42
N PRO A 506 -5.88 5.56 -3.40
CA PRO A 506 -5.03 4.85 -2.46
C PRO A 506 -3.57 5.29 -2.58
N SER A 507 -2.93 5.65 -1.47
CA SER A 507 -1.56 6.19 -1.48
C SER A 507 -0.56 5.23 -2.13
N GLN A 508 -0.73 3.92 -1.94
CA GLN A 508 0.14 2.87 -2.50
C GLN A 508 0.06 2.77 -4.03
N LYS A 509 -0.94 3.41 -4.67
CA LYS A 509 -1.02 3.52 -6.13
C LYS A 509 -0.32 4.76 -6.67
N ILE A 510 0.20 5.66 -5.82
CA ILE A 510 0.87 6.88 -6.27
C ILE A 510 2.37 6.65 -6.23
N VAL A 511 3.03 6.73 -7.38
CA VAL A 511 4.48 6.62 -7.54
C VAL A 511 5.05 8.03 -7.71
N LEU A 512 6.01 8.40 -6.85
CA LEU A 512 6.59 9.74 -6.86
C LEU A 512 7.64 9.88 -7.97
N GLY A 513 7.36 10.70 -8.98
CA GLY A 513 8.28 11.03 -10.06
C GLY A 513 9.37 12.02 -9.62
N MET A 514 10.59 11.77 -10.07
CA MET A 514 11.78 12.59 -9.83
C MET A 514 12.55 12.78 -11.14
N PRO A 515 13.13 13.95 -11.41
CA PRO A 515 13.86 14.20 -12.64
C PRO A 515 15.32 13.77 -12.50
N LEU A 516 15.87 13.25 -13.58
CA LEU A 516 17.30 13.01 -13.78
C LEU A 516 17.94 14.13 -14.61
N TYR A 517 17.44 15.35 -14.40
CA TYR A 517 17.92 16.58 -15.04
C TYR A 517 17.73 17.78 -14.11
N GLY A 518 18.43 18.86 -14.42
CA GLY A 518 18.32 20.15 -13.75
C GLY A 518 17.72 21.23 -14.64
N ARG A 519 16.93 22.12 -14.05
CA ARG A 519 16.45 23.35 -14.71
C ARG A 519 17.30 24.56 -14.34
N ILE A 520 17.58 25.38 -15.33
CA ILE A 520 18.61 26.43 -15.26
C ILE A 520 17.98 27.81 -15.25
N PHE A 521 18.54 28.70 -14.44
CA PHE A 521 18.19 30.11 -14.37
C PHE A 521 19.45 30.96 -14.41
N ALA A 522 19.60 31.80 -15.44
CA ALA A 522 20.75 32.67 -15.62
C ALA A 522 20.51 34.08 -15.04
N GLN A 523 21.59 34.77 -14.71
CA GLN A 523 21.57 36.14 -14.20
C GLN A 523 20.67 36.32 -12.96
N THR A 524 20.59 35.29 -12.11
CA THR A 524 19.79 35.30 -10.88
C THR A 524 20.66 35.44 -9.64
N ALA A 525 20.07 35.91 -8.54
CA ALA A 525 20.70 35.87 -7.21
C ALA A 525 20.45 34.53 -6.47
N GLY A 526 19.66 33.63 -7.05
CA GLY A 526 19.33 32.32 -6.47
C GLY A 526 17.82 32.08 -6.39
N PRO A 527 17.37 31.07 -5.62
CA PRO A 527 15.96 30.74 -5.48
C PRO A 527 15.15 31.92 -4.92
N GLY A 528 13.97 32.17 -5.48
CA GLY A 528 13.06 33.27 -5.12
C GLY A 528 13.39 34.62 -5.79
N PHE A 529 14.47 34.72 -6.57
CA PHE A 529 14.87 35.95 -7.25
C PHE A 529 14.59 35.93 -8.76
N PRO A 530 14.35 37.09 -9.39
CA PRO A 530 14.24 37.19 -10.84
C PRO A 530 15.48 36.65 -11.57
N PHE A 531 15.27 36.16 -12.79
CA PHE A 531 16.32 35.66 -13.68
C PHE A 531 16.18 36.26 -15.08
N VAL A 532 17.24 36.21 -15.88
CA VAL A 532 17.23 36.65 -17.28
C VAL A 532 17.88 35.57 -18.14
N GLY A 533 17.05 34.82 -18.86
CA GLY A 533 17.46 33.69 -19.68
C GLY A 533 17.72 32.41 -18.88
N VAL A 534 17.86 31.30 -19.60
CA VAL A 534 18.02 29.95 -19.00
C VAL A 534 19.35 29.31 -19.37
N GLY A 535 20.33 30.14 -19.73
CA GLY A 535 21.60 29.69 -20.30
C GLY A 535 21.44 29.12 -21.72
N ASP A 536 22.58 28.85 -22.35
CA ASP A 536 22.62 28.20 -23.66
C ASP A 536 22.38 26.69 -23.53
N ALA A 537 21.99 26.04 -24.63
CA ALA A 537 22.00 24.59 -24.71
C ALA A 537 23.44 24.09 -24.49
N TYR A 538 23.64 23.25 -23.47
CA TYR A 538 24.93 22.62 -23.20
C TYR A 538 24.89 21.14 -23.55
N ASP A 539 23.97 20.38 -22.95
CA ASP A 539 23.82 18.95 -23.25
C ASP A 539 22.97 18.79 -24.52
N TRP A 540 21.68 19.13 -24.44
CA TRP A 540 20.71 18.79 -25.50
C TRP A 540 19.75 19.94 -25.84
N GLU A 541 19.23 20.62 -24.82
CA GLU A 541 18.29 21.73 -24.99
C GLU A 541 18.63 22.89 -24.06
N ALA A 542 18.22 24.10 -24.43
CA ALA A 542 18.45 25.28 -23.61
C ALA A 542 17.57 25.21 -22.35
N GLY A 543 18.15 25.53 -21.20
CA GLY A 543 17.44 25.55 -19.92
C GLY A 543 17.36 24.22 -19.17
N VAL A 544 17.89 23.14 -19.74
CA VAL A 544 17.93 21.81 -19.11
C VAL A 544 19.31 21.19 -19.25
N TRP A 545 19.86 20.67 -18.16
CA TRP A 545 21.10 19.87 -18.13
C TRP A 545 20.84 18.50 -17.54
N ASP A 546 21.46 17.46 -18.10
CA ASP A 546 21.38 16.11 -17.55
C ASP A 546 22.01 16.07 -16.15
N TYR A 547 21.46 15.29 -15.23
CA TYR A 547 22.00 15.18 -13.86
C TYR A 547 23.46 14.70 -13.85
N LYS A 548 23.84 13.81 -14.78
CA LYS A 548 25.23 13.34 -14.93
C LYS A 548 26.24 14.46 -15.23
N SER A 549 25.78 15.60 -15.75
CA SER A 549 26.59 16.78 -16.01
C SER A 549 26.69 17.74 -14.81
N LEU A 550 26.07 17.41 -13.66
CA LEU A 550 25.95 18.29 -12.49
C LEU A 550 26.69 17.75 -11.24
N PRO A 551 27.20 18.62 -10.34
CA PRO A 551 27.29 20.08 -10.49
C PRO A 551 28.33 20.48 -11.54
N ARG A 552 28.18 21.66 -12.13
CA ARG A 552 29.17 22.22 -13.06
C ARG A 552 30.41 22.72 -12.32
N PRO A 553 31.60 22.70 -12.96
CA PRO A 553 32.79 23.31 -12.39
C PRO A 553 32.55 24.77 -11.97
N GLY A 554 32.92 25.12 -10.74
CA GLY A 554 32.73 26.47 -10.19
C GLY A 554 31.40 26.70 -9.48
N ALA A 555 30.41 25.82 -9.66
CA ALA A 555 29.16 25.87 -8.90
C ALA A 555 29.29 25.19 -7.53
N VAL A 556 28.57 25.73 -6.54
CA VAL A 556 28.44 25.15 -5.20
C VAL A 556 27.03 24.61 -5.02
N GLU A 557 26.90 23.40 -4.47
CA GLU A 557 25.61 22.77 -4.16
C GLU A 557 25.05 23.25 -2.81
N TYR A 558 23.75 23.49 -2.78
CA TYR A 558 22.97 23.91 -1.62
C TYR A 558 21.67 23.12 -1.55
N CYS A 559 21.11 22.98 -0.35
CA CYS A 559 19.80 22.35 -0.15
C CYS A 559 18.95 23.14 0.84
N ASP A 560 17.68 23.33 0.49
CA ASP A 560 16.63 23.78 1.41
C ASP A 560 16.06 22.53 2.09
N GLN A 561 16.41 22.35 3.37
CA GLN A 561 15.99 21.18 4.14
C GLN A 561 14.49 21.17 4.44
N GLU A 562 13.86 22.35 4.51
CA GLU A 562 12.43 22.46 4.77
C GLU A 562 11.63 22.08 3.52
N ALA A 563 12.04 22.60 2.37
CA ALA A 563 11.39 22.30 1.09
C ALA A 563 11.73 20.90 0.55
N VAL A 564 12.80 20.28 1.06
CA VAL A 564 13.40 19.04 0.51
C VAL A 564 13.77 19.23 -0.96
N ALA A 565 14.58 20.25 -1.23
CA ALA A 565 15.02 20.60 -2.58
C ALA A 565 16.48 21.04 -2.57
N CYS A 566 17.19 20.76 -3.66
CA CYS A 566 18.58 21.17 -3.84
C CYS A 566 18.77 21.97 -5.13
N TRP A 567 19.89 22.69 -5.18
CA TRP A 567 20.34 23.42 -6.36
C TRP A 567 21.85 23.61 -6.31
N SER A 568 22.46 23.88 -7.46
CA SER A 568 23.81 24.43 -7.54
C SER A 568 23.76 25.90 -7.93
N TYR A 569 24.72 26.68 -7.45
CA TYR A 569 24.86 28.09 -7.81
C TYR A 569 26.32 28.44 -8.11
N ASP A 570 26.54 28.99 -9.30
CA ASP A 570 27.79 29.63 -9.69
C ASP A 570 27.65 31.14 -9.44
N SER A 571 28.30 31.64 -8.39
CA SER A 571 28.23 33.06 -8.01
C SER A 571 28.95 34.00 -8.98
N VAL A 572 29.92 33.49 -9.75
CA VAL A 572 30.67 34.29 -10.73
C VAL A 572 29.81 34.55 -11.95
N ASN A 573 29.18 33.49 -12.48
CA ASN A 573 28.31 33.58 -13.66
C ASN A 573 26.84 33.87 -13.31
N ARG A 574 26.51 33.94 -12.02
CA ARG A 574 25.15 34.16 -11.50
C ARG A 574 24.14 33.16 -12.07
N LEU A 575 24.55 31.89 -12.12
CA LEU A 575 23.81 30.81 -12.73
C LEU A 575 23.34 29.82 -11.66
N MET A 576 22.03 29.59 -11.59
CA MET A 576 21.42 28.61 -10.72
C MET A 576 20.96 27.40 -11.55
N VAL A 577 21.16 26.20 -11.02
CA VAL A 577 20.57 24.96 -11.55
C VAL A 577 19.87 24.23 -10.42
N THR A 578 18.55 24.07 -10.48
CA THR A 578 17.79 23.28 -9.49
C THR A 578 17.69 21.83 -9.96
N TYR A 579 18.02 20.86 -9.11
CA TYR A 579 17.99 19.43 -9.42
C TYR A 579 18.05 18.62 -8.12
N ASP A 580 17.76 17.33 -8.21
CA ASP A 580 17.86 16.42 -7.09
C ASP A 580 19.30 15.92 -6.86
N THR A 581 19.69 15.72 -5.61
CA THR A 581 20.99 15.16 -5.21
C THR A 581 20.77 13.89 -4.39
N PRO A 582 21.81 13.06 -4.13
CA PRO A 582 21.68 11.92 -3.21
C PRO A 582 21.09 12.31 -1.84
N TYR A 583 21.33 13.54 -1.38
CA TYR A 583 20.72 14.08 -0.17
C TYR A 583 19.20 14.26 -0.30
N SER A 584 18.73 14.98 -1.32
CA SER A 584 17.28 15.23 -1.46
C SER A 584 16.52 13.95 -1.74
N VAL A 585 17.03 13.06 -2.59
CA VAL A 585 16.32 11.81 -2.92
C VAL A 585 16.27 10.85 -1.73
N SER A 586 17.27 10.84 -0.84
CA SER A 586 17.17 10.10 0.43
C SER A 586 16.01 10.61 1.29
N ALA A 587 15.83 11.92 1.38
CA ALA A 587 14.70 12.52 2.12
C ALA A 587 13.36 12.29 1.40
N LYS A 588 13.34 12.26 0.07
CA LYS A 588 12.15 11.88 -0.72
C LYS A 588 11.76 10.43 -0.49
N VAL A 589 12.72 9.51 -0.32
CA VAL A 589 12.41 8.13 0.10
C VAL A 589 11.77 8.10 1.49
N ASP A 590 12.29 8.86 2.44
CA ASP A 590 11.68 8.96 3.77
C ASP A 590 10.23 9.49 3.67
N TYR A 591 9.98 10.45 2.78
CA TYR A 591 8.64 10.94 2.46
C TYR A 591 7.73 9.88 1.82
N ILE A 592 8.20 9.15 0.79
CA ILE A 592 7.46 8.04 0.16
C ILE A 592 7.01 7.05 1.23
N LYS A 593 7.92 6.66 2.14
CA LYS A 593 7.61 5.74 3.24
C LYS A 593 6.62 6.33 4.24
N GLN A 594 6.82 7.58 4.66
CA GLN A 594 5.93 8.26 5.62
C GLN A 594 4.50 8.38 5.10
N ARG A 595 4.36 8.67 3.80
CA ARG A 595 3.08 8.82 3.11
C ARG A 595 2.53 7.50 2.56
N ASN A 596 3.24 6.39 2.74
CA ASN A 596 2.90 5.06 2.23
C ASN A 596 2.58 5.09 0.71
N LEU A 597 3.47 5.73 -0.05
CA LEU A 597 3.38 5.83 -1.51
C LEU A 597 3.88 4.54 -2.18
N GLY A 598 3.47 4.32 -3.42
CA GLY A 598 3.76 3.10 -4.19
C GLY A 598 5.20 2.95 -4.67
N GLY A 599 6.00 4.02 -4.67
CA GLY A 599 7.41 3.96 -5.06
C GLY A 599 7.96 5.23 -5.66
N ALA A 600 8.98 5.07 -6.51
CA ALA A 600 9.73 6.12 -7.16
C ALA A 600 9.77 5.91 -8.70
N MET A 601 9.62 7.01 -9.43
CA MET A 601 9.75 7.06 -10.89
C MET A 601 10.80 8.09 -11.31
N TRP A 602 11.48 7.83 -12.42
CA TRP A 602 12.49 8.76 -12.97
C TRP A 602 12.28 9.13 -14.43
N TRP A 603 12.36 10.43 -14.71
CA TRP A 603 12.44 11.01 -16.06
C TRP A 603 13.80 11.70 -16.27
N GLU A 604 14.70 11.21 -17.14
CA GLU A 604 14.69 9.90 -17.78
C GLU A 604 16.06 9.21 -17.67
N SER A 605 16.09 7.90 -17.92
CA SER A 605 17.19 7.01 -17.55
C SER A 605 18.58 7.45 -18.02
N SER A 606 18.69 8.09 -19.18
CA SER A 606 19.99 8.52 -19.72
C SER A 606 20.65 9.65 -18.93
N GLY A 607 19.87 10.39 -18.14
CA GLY A 607 20.32 11.53 -17.34
C GLY A 607 21.03 11.15 -16.04
N ASP A 608 20.89 9.90 -15.57
CA ASP A 608 21.51 9.48 -14.30
C ASP A 608 23.03 9.31 -14.40
N ARG A 609 23.68 9.34 -13.25
CA ARG A 609 25.09 9.01 -13.08
C ARG A 609 25.28 7.50 -12.95
N THR A 610 26.50 7.03 -13.23
CA THR A 610 26.92 5.64 -13.01
C THR A 610 27.85 5.47 -11.80
N ASP A 611 28.22 6.58 -11.15
CA ASP A 611 29.08 6.62 -9.97
C ASP A 611 28.25 6.57 -8.66
N GLU A 612 28.90 6.77 -7.51
CA GLU A 612 28.27 6.75 -6.19
C GLU A 612 27.18 7.83 -6.00
N LYS A 613 27.09 8.80 -6.92
CA LYS A 613 26.07 9.83 -6.91
C LYS A 613 24.86 9.48 -7.78
N SER A 614 24.77 8.29 -8.37
CA SER A 614 23.55 7.83 -9.06
C SER A 614 22.31 8.02 -8.17
N ILE A 615 21.31 8.72 -8.70
CA ILE A 615 20.04 8.95 -8.01
C ILE A 615 19.27 7.64 -7.89
N ILE A 616 19.22 6.84 -8.95
CA ILE A 616 18.51 5.55 -8.94
C ILE A 616 19.12 4.63 -7.87
N ASN A 617 20.45 4.51 -7.85
CA ASN A 617 21.13 3.70 -6.83
C ASN A 617 20.89 4.25 -5.42
N SER A 618 21.00 5.56 -5.23
CA SER A 618 20.78 6.20 -3.92
C SER A 618 19.39 5.90 -3.37
N VAL A 619 18.35 5.97 -4.21
CA VAL A 619 16.97 5.67 -3.83
C VAL A 619 16.79 4.19 -3.50
N VAL A 620 17.22 3.29 -4.38
CA VAL A 620 17.04 1.85 -4.19
C VAL A 620 17.81 1.35 -2.96
N ASP A 621 19.03 1.84 -2.75
CA ASP A 621 19.83 1.46 -1.59
C ASP A 621 19.22 2.02 -0.29
N LYS A 622 18.64 3.22 -0.33
CA LYS A 622 17.90 3.79 0.81
C LYS A 622 16.66 2.97 1.17
N PHE A 623 15.89 2.47 0.19
CA PHE A 623 14.78 1.54 0.46
C PHE A 623 15.29 0.26 1.15
N LYS A 624 16.35 -0.36 0.60
CA LYS A 624 16.96 -1.56 1.16
C LYS A 624 17.46 -1.37 2.59
N LEU A 625 18.18 -0.28 2.86
CA LEU A 625 18.68 0.06 4.20
C LEU A 625 17.55 0.25 5.22
N ALA A 626 16.39 0.69 4.75
CA ALA A 626 15.23 0.93 5.58
C ALA A 626 14.42 -0.35 5.88
N GLY A 627 14.99 -1.54 5.62
CA GLY A 627 14.38 -2.85 5.82
C GLY A 627 13.32 -3.20 4.77
N ASP A 628 13.33 -2.48 3.64
CA ASP A 628 12.31 -2.51 2.61
C ASP A 628 12.92 -3.01 1.29
N ASP A 629 13.32 -4.28 1.30
CA ASP A 629 13.92 -4.95 0.15
C ASP A 629 12.88 -5.46 -0.85
N GLN A 630 11.60 -5.22 -0.59
CA GLN A 630 10.50 -5.74 -1.39
C GLN A 630 10.15 -4.78 -2.52
N MET A 631 10.92 -4.86 -3.60
CA MET A 631 10.51 -4.36 -4.90
C MET A 631 9.34 -5.19 -5.45
N ASP A 632 8.54 -4.62 -6.35
CA ASP A 632 7.46 -5.36 -7.02
C ASP A 632 7.89 -6.73 -7.54
N SER A 633 7.30 -7.76 -6.94
CA SER A 633 7.60 -9.16 -7.20
C SER A 633 6.68 -9.81 -8.23
N LEU A 634 5.77 -9.06 -8.85
CA LEU A 634 4.95 -9.58 -9.93
C LEU A 634 5.83 -9.98 -11.12
N ASP A 635 5.60 -11.22 -11.59
CA ASP A 635 6.26 -11.73 -12.79
C ASP A 635 5.76 -11.00 -14.03
N ASN A 636 6.67 -10.80 -14.97
CA ASN A 636 6.37 -10.28 -16.29
C ASN A 636 5.73 -11.36 -17.19
N VAL A 637 5.28 -10.92 -18.36
CA VAL A 637 4.72 -11.75 -19.42
C VAL A 637 5.79 -11.99 -20.47
N LEU A 638 6.04 -13.27 -20.78
CA LEU A 638 6.99 -13.68 -21.83
C LEU A 638 6.30 -14.40 -23.01
N GLN A 639 4.99 -14.62 -22.93
CA GLN A 639 4.24 -15.37 -23.94
C GLN A 639 3.32 -14.44 -24.74
N TYR A 640 3.64 -14.27 -26.02
CA TYR A 640 2.88 -13.43 -26.96
C TYR A 640 2.54 -14.24 -28.23
N PRO A 641 1.64 -15.23 -28.12
CA PRO A 641 1.35 -16.17 -29.21
C PRO A 641 0.73 -15.51 -30.45
N THR A 642 0.14 -14.33 -30.28
CA THR A 642 -0.48 -13.55 -31.37
C THR A 642 0.45 -12.50 -31.98
N SER A 643 1.67 -12.35 -31.48
CA SER A 643 2.62 -11.39 -32.04
C SER A 643 2.84 -11.66 -33.53
N ARG A 644 2.86 -10.60 -34.33
CA ARG A 644 3.25 -10.67 -35.74
C ARG A 644 4.71 -11.08 -35.94
N TYR A 645 5.59 -10.82 -34.96
CA TYR A 645 7.01 -11.12 -35.03
C TYR A 645 7.30 -12.56 -34.60
N GLU A 646 7.93 -13.33 -35.47
CA GLU A 646 8.18 -14.76 -35.29
C GLU A 646 9.18 -15.02 -34.16
N ASN A 647 10.31 -14.32 -34.15
CA ASN A 647 11.30 -14.43 -33.09
C ASN A 647 10.72 -14.15 -31.68
N LEU A 648 9.89 -13.10 -31.53
CA LEU A 648 9.24 -12.76 -30.26
C LEU A 648 8.18 -13.79 -29.88
N ARG A 649 7.34 -14.21 -30.82
CA ARG A 649 6.30 -15.23 -30.60
C ARG A 649 6.91 -16.56 -30.13
N ASN A 650 8.10 -16.90 -30.63
CA ASN A 650 8.89 -18.06 -30.22
C ASN A 650 9.73 -17.81 -28.95
N GLY A 651 9.66 -16.61 -28.36
CA GLY A 651 10.35 -16.25 -27.14
C GLY A 651 11.86 -16.11 -27.28
N PHE A 652 12.36 -15.78 -28.48
CA PHE A 652 13.78 -15.70 -28.82
C PHE A 652 14.55 -16.96 -28.36
N PRO A 653 14.29 -18.16 -28.92
CA PRO A 653 14.76 -19.43 -28.34
C PRO A 653 16.29 -19.61 -28.36
N ASN A 654 17.01 -18.82 -29.16
CA ASN A 654 18.46 -18.88 -29.32
C ASN A 654 19.22 -17.78 -28.55
N GLU A 655 18.51 -16.99 -27.74
CA GLU A 655 19.03 -15.85 -26.96
C GLU A 655 18.52 -15.94 -25.52
#